data_AF-A0A7Y4VCJ5-F1
#
_entry.id   AF-A0A7Y4VCJ5-F1
#
_cell.length_a   1.000
_cell.length_b   1.000
_cell.length_c   1.000
_cell.angle_alpha   90.00
_cell.angle_beta   90.00
_cell.angle_gamma   90.00
#
_symmetry.space_group_name_H-M   'P 1'
#
loop_
_entity.id
_entity.type
_entity.pdbx_description
1 polymer ?
#
loop_
_entity_poly.entity_id
_entity_poly.type
_entity_poly.pdbx_seq_one_letter_code
_entity_poly.pdbx_strand_id
1 'polypeptide(L)'
;MSVEAASGFNLAANRTNAGALQLFSILNGGSGSYALQARVNGRYVCAESAGAAALVANRSAIGPWEQFDLIAQGGGVYALKARVNNMFVTAVQGELIANQSLAATDWEKFIIQTNAPVDPIHWRVIRPQLNPGEIIVAACTPQDFGAAGDGITDDTDAFQDAMSTVAALGGGVIFVPAGAYAFQGTLEVPDGVTLHGDWQDWTTNSTGAVGTIFKVYAGRGQANGTPFIFLNGSTALKGVTIWYPDQSPTNIVAYPYCIGDHGDNVVQNVILVNPYQGIQVAPPRSGAKHIFSTLIGTPLRKGIDLDMIADISHLEDVRFNPDVWPASKLPGAPVAGGPHAAWMRANGTAIRLLRIDGETCIDLFINGYKVGIEANRSTNGPCGATFYSGSISNCGTALLATAMAGQSGLMFTKFDFDGDIGVNSQPVNDSSFIQFHSCQITGRNGFAVIMGGDWPSRMQFQNCTINGTLRQLAGTLCFVNSTLNRGAATYHATVFPDAKRAAFIGCNFTPARAIQNAGGASRVIIDGRRAMPSAMPDVSWQKVKQDYQSRQPARTNLYVVTDPPWNAKGDGTTDDIASIQSALNAAGVAGGGIVFLPGGKYKLLNSLVVPGGVELRGTYEMRHRTWPGGDGEAKGAILQPYGNQLETDGPPAVALEANSGLIGVTFSYEEQDPANLTPYPPTIQGRGDNVYVIGVVSPNSWYYVDLDTYKCTNHFIYMADGFGLRKGFVVGNGSSGSIVNCHANWTYWIDNYDSQSRLSQADEYSVKDFIEHNNEAYILGDCSELLVKDFWIFTRYFTRFISQNGRGPSATCFAHMGDITVEGFRFEAAAPCDVNVINSTLAILADYNDLTNTTVGISSTSDFQGRARFFNTALFARPDWDFIIGGGDIGFDLIHMFDHSINGGWVSGGTLHLVNKSSWLAYDQSFPVYQIYFTAGAGTPGKISEVIGCSAGNGVQVNNSNPANVVKAWVNFPLLTAPLIPTYELSQPQLLSSWDAAGRNLTFSWPGDIGYFGLYETTNVTPPATWTATVKTPDYLNGQWKVTLPAANSRGFYRLKAP
;
A
#
# COMPACT_ATOMS: atom_id res chain seq x y z
N MET A 1 -3.29 -42.96 27.91
CA MET A 1 -3.43 -44.36 28.40
C MET A 1 -4.08 -45.22 27.33
N SER A 2 -3.71 -46.49 27.19
CA SER A 2 -4.22 -47.46 26.21
C SER A 2 -4.76 -48.72 26.88
N VAL A 3 -5.72 -49.42 26.25
CA VAL A 3 -6.18 -50.75 26.69
C VAL A 3 -5.49 -51.84 25.87
N GLU A 4 -4.74 -52.71 26.53
CA GLU A 4 -3.87 -53.69 25.87
C GLU A 4 -4.52 -55.10 25.90
N ALA A 5 -5.08 -55.54 24.77
CA ALA A 5 -5.77 -56.84 24.69
C ALA A 5 -4.83 -58.03 24.98
N ALA A 6 -3.55 -57.93 24.59
CA ALA A 6 -2.55 -58.98 24.82
C ALA A 6 -2.20 -59.20 26.30
N SER A 7 -2.49 -58.23 27.18
CA SER A 7 -2.27 -58.30 28.62
C SER A 7 -3.57 -58.46 29.42
N GLY A 8 -4.62 -59.03 28.80
CA GLY A 8 -5.92 -59.20 29.47
C GLY A 8 -6.68 -57.90 29.67
N PHE A 9 -6.45 -56.90 28.81
CA PHE A 9 -7.07 -55.56 28.84
C PHE A 9 -6.56 -54.65 29.98
N ASN A 10 -5.33 -54.86 30.44
CA ASN A 10 -4.66 -53.89 31.33
C ASN A 10 -4.51 -52.54 30.65
N LEU A 11 -4.53 -51.48 31.46
CA LEU A 11 -4.27 -50.12 30.99
C LEU A 11 -2.78 -49.80 31.07
N ALA A 12 -2.25 -49.23 29.98
CA ALA A 12 -0.84 -48.89 29.86
C ALA A 12 -0.61 -47.41 29.46
N ALA A 13 0.56 -46.88 29.81
CA ALA A 13 1.04 -45.56 29.43
C ALA A 13 2.20 -45.68 28.42
N ASN A 14 1.90 -46.20 27.23
CA ASN A 14 2.92 -46.66 26.27
C ASN A 14 2.73 -46.13 24.83
N ARG A 15 1.95 -45.05 24.64
CA ARG A 15 1.71 -44.41 23.34
C ARG A 15 1.77 -42.89 23.47
N THR A 16 2.25 -42.23 22.42
CA THR A 16 2.38 -40.76 22.32
C THR A 16 1.20 -40.08 21.64
N ASN A 17 0.38 -40.83 20.88
CA ASN A 17 -0.79 -40.31 20.15
C ASN A 17 -2.07 -41.08 20.56
N ALA A 18 -3.21 -40.39 20.52
CA ALA A 18 -4.52 -41.00 20.71
C ALA A 18 -4.95 -41.82 19.48
N GLY A 19 -5.52 -43.00 19.71
CA GLY A 19 -6.07 -43.90 18.70
C GLY A 19 -7.12 -44.80 19.33
N ALA A 20 -7.60 -45.83 18.60
CA ALA A 20 -8.75 -46.64 19.04
C ALA A 20 -8.60 -47.28 20.43
N LEU A 21 -7.38 -47.63 20.86
CA LEU A 21 -7.10 -48.22 22.17
C LEU A 21 -7.05 -47.19 23.32
N GLN A 22 -6.95 -45.90 22.98
CA GLN A 22 -6.85 -44.78 23.92
C GLN A 22 -8.20 -44.07 24.12
N LEU A 23 -9.27 -44.53 23.47
CA LEU A 23 -10.60 -43.91 23.56
C LEU A 23 -11.41 -44.45 24.74
N PHE A 24 -11.88 -43.52 25.57
CA PHE A 24 -12.72 -43.80 26.73
C PHE A 24 -13.94 -42.87 26.75
N SER A 25 -15.08 -43.40 27.16
CA SER A 25 -16.22 -42.58 27.59
C SER A 25 -16.07 -42.29 29.08
N ILE A 26 -16.13 -41.00 29.46
CA ILE A 26 -16.19 -40.57 30.85
C ILE A 26 -17.67 -40.50 31.24
N LEU A 27 -18.07 -41.29 32.23
CA LEU A 27 -19.46 -41.46 32.65
C LEU A 27 -19.61 -41.07 34.13
N ASN A 28 -20.82 -40.75 34.56
CA ASN A 28 -21.11 -40.53 35.98
C ASN A 28 -21.01 -41.86 36.73
N GLY A 29 -20.07 -41.95 37.68
CA GLY A 29 -19.82 -43.15 38.48
C GLY A 29 -20.73 -43.28 39.71
N GLY A 30 -21.52 -42.24 40.03
CA GLY A 30 -22.34 -42.14 41.24
C GLY A 30 -21.62 -41.38 42.37
N SER A 31 -22.38 -40.73 43.25
CA SER A 31 -21.88 -39.99 44.43
C SER A 31 -20.74 -39.00 44.11
N GLY A 32 -20.81 -38.31 42.97
CA GLY A 32 -19.81 -37.33 42.52
C GLY A 32 -18.51 -37.91 41.96
N SER A 33 -18.46 -39.22 41.68
CA SER A 33 -17.32 -39.88 41.00
C SER A 33 -17.53 -39.97 39.49
N TYR A 34 -16.45 -40.33 38.80
CA TYR A 34 -16.42 -40.66 37.38
C TYR A 34 -16.09 -42.13 37.17
N ALA A 35 -16.67 -42.73 36.14
CA ALA A 35 -16.31 -44.04 35.63
C ALA A 35 -15.74 -43.90 34.22
N LEU A 36 -14.73 -44.71 33.88
CA LEU A 36 -14.13 -44.73 32.55
C LEU A 36 -14.57 -46.01 31.84
N GLN A 37 -15.20 -45.89 30.68
CA GLN A 37 -15.56 -47.03 29.83
C GLN A 37 -14.67 -47.06 28.59
N ALA A 38 -13.89 -48.12 28.42
CA ALA A 38 -13.05 -48.31 27.25
C ALA A 38 -13.90 -48.56 26.00
N ARG A 39 -13.66 -47.78 24.93
CA ARG A 39 -14.43 -47.90 23.68
C ARG A 39 -14.08 -49.16 22.89
N VAL A 40 -12.85 -49.65 23.01
CA VAL A 40 -12.38 -50.83 22.24
C VAL A 40 -13.11 -52.12 22.62
N ASN A 41 -13.56 -52.26 23.87
CA ASN A 41 -14.23 -53.50 24.33
C ASN A 41 -15.56 -53.24 25.09
N GLY A 42 -15.96 -51.98 25.25
CA GLY A 42 -17.20 -51.59 25.93
C GLY A 42 -17.20 -51.83 27.44
N ARG A 43 -16.05 -52.13 28.05
CA ARG A 43 -15.94 -52.48 29.48
C ARG A 43 -15.48 -51.30 30.32
N TYR A 44 -15.88 -51.29 31.59
CA TYR A 44 -15.44 -50.28 32.56
C TYR A 44 -14.04 -50.60 33.09
N VAL A 45 -13.25 -49.54 33.26
CA VAL A 45 -11.93 -49.56 33.90
C VAL A 45 -12.13 -49.80 35.40
N CYS A 46 -11.44 -50.80 35.92
CA CYS A 46 -11.50 -51.24 37.30
C CYS A 46 -10.13 -51.09 37.96
N ALA A 47 -10.11 -50.54 39.18
CA ALA A 47 -8.98 -50.61 40.10
C ALA A 47 -8.91 -52.01 40.74
N GLU A 48 -8.39 -52.97 39.98
CA GLU A 48 -8.34 -54.38 40.38
C GLU A 48 -7.61 -54.60 41.70
N SER A 49 -8.03 -55.66 42.42
CA SER A 49 -7.49 -56.00 43.75
C SER A 49 -7.50 -54.80 44.72
N ALA A 50 -8.59 -54.02 44.73
CA ALA A 50 -8.70 -52.77 45.48
C ALA A 50 -7.57 -51.76 45.18
N GLY A 51 -7.15 -51.67 43.92
CA GLY A 51 -6.11 -50.77 43.43
C GLY A 51 -4.66 -51.24 43.67
N ALA A 52 -4.45 -52.45 44.19
CA ALA A 52 -3.12 -53.05 44.35
C ALA A 52 -2.56 -53.66 43.05
N ALA A 53 -3.37 -53.80 42.02
CA ALA A 53 -2.98 -54.31 40.70
C ALA A 53 -3.14 -53.23 39.61
N ALA A 54 -2.63 -53.51 38.41
CA ALA A 54 -2.86 -52.66 37.25
C ALA A 54 -4.36 -52.44 37.00
N LEU A 55 -4.72 -51.24 36.53
CA LEU A 55 -6.08 -50.94 36.10
C LEU A 55 -6.43 -51.82 34.90
N VAL A 56 -7.65 -52.37 34.88
CA VAL A 56 -8.10 -53.29 33.82
C VAL A 56 -9.47 -52.88 33.31
N ALA A 57 -9.66 -52.83 31.99
CA ALA A 57 -10.96 -52.58 31.37
C ALA A 57 -11.73 -53.89 31.15
N ASN A 58 -12.31 -54.48 32.20
CA ASN A 58 -12.94 -55.80 32.14
C ASN A 58 -14.37 -55.88 32.72
N ARG A 59 -14.90 -54.80 33.31
CA ARG A 59 -16.20 -54.84 34.02
C ARG A 59 -17.39 -54.51 33.13
N SER A 60 -18.53 -55.15 33.41
CA SER A 60 -19.80 -54.93 32.70
C SER A 60 -20.73 -53.92 33.37
N ALA A 61 -20.42 -53.47 34.59
CA ALA A 61 -21.21 -52.50 35.34
C ALA A 61 -20.30 -51.66 36.25
N ILE A 62 -20.78 -50.47 36.64
CA ILE A 62 -20.09 -49.58 37.58
C ILE A 62 -20.38 -50.06 39.01
N GLY A 63 -19.35 -50.49 39.72
CA GLY A 63 -19.35 -50.78 41.15
C GLY A 63 -18.26 -49.98 41.87
N PRO A 64 -17.95 -50.35 43.13
CA PRO A 64 -17.00 -49.58 43.95
C PRO A 64 -15.57 -49.48 43.40
N TRP A 65 -15.16 -50.40 42.52
CA TRP A 65 -13.79 -50.44 41.98
C TRP A 65 -13.64 -49.67 40.67
N GLU A 66 -14.73 -49.24 40.06
CA GLU A 66 -14.78 -48.53 38.79
C GLU A 66 -14.99 -47.01 38.96
N GLN A 67 -15.00 -46.54 40.22
CA GLN A 67 -15.22 -45.15 40.59
C GLN A 67 -13.91 -44.41 40.85
N PHE A 68 -13.74 -43.29 40.15
CA PHE A 68 -12.56 -42.44 40.22
C PHE A 68 -12.92 -40.96 40.41
N ASP A 69 -12.08 -40.20 41.10
CA ASP A 69 -12.14 -38.75 41.13
C ASP A 69 -11.15 -38.16 40.11
N LEU A 70 -11.59 -37.18 39.33
CA LEU A 70 -10.76 -36.39 38.42
C LEU A 70 -10.41 -35.07 39.12
N ILE A 71 -9.15 -34.91 39.53
CA ILE A 71 -8.69 -33.76 40.32
C ILE A 71 -7.86 -32.84 39.42
N ALA A 72 -8.39 -31.65 39.10
CA ALA A 72 -7.72 -30.66 38.27
C ALA A 72 -6.40 -30.17 38.89
N GLN A 73 -5.35 -30.08 38.08
CA GLN A 73 -4.01 -29.59 38.46
C GLN A 73 -3.64 -28.25 37.79
N GLY A 74 -4.54 -27.68 36.96
CA GLY A 74 -4.31 -26.49 36.15
C GLY A 74 -3.80 -26.80 34.73
N GLY A 75 -4.02 -25.89 33.77
CA GLY A 75 -3.51 -26.04 32.40
C GLY A 75 -4.02 -27.27 31.61
N GLY A 76 -5.22 -27.76 31.91
CA GLY A 76 -5.79 -28.95 31.23
C GLY A 76 -5.24 -30.30 31.73
N VAL A 77 -4.44 -30.30 32.81
CA VAL A 77 -3.87 -31.49 33.42
C VAL A 77 -4.72 -31.95 34.61
N TYR A 78 -4.93 -33.25 34.73
CA TYR A 78 -5.74 -33.90 35.76
C TYR A 78 -4.98 -35.05 36.44
N ALA A 79 -5.24 -35.26 37.73
CA ALA A 79 -4.87 -36.48 38.43
C ALA A 79 -6.10 -37.38 38.59
N LEU A 80 -5.95 -38.68 38.33
CA LEU A 80 -7.02 -39.66 38.46
C LEU A 80 -6.85 -40.41 39.80
N LYS A 81 -7.88 -40.42 40.65
CA LYS A 81 -7.82 -41.03 41.99
C LYS A 81 -8.85 -42.14 42.13
N ALA A 82 -8.44 -43.37 42.45
CA ALA A 82 -9.37 -44.48 42.65
C ALA A 82 -10.06 -44.38 44.01
N ARG A 83 -11.39 -44.48 44.04
CA ARG A 83 -12.15 -44.37 45.30
C ARG A 83 -12.02 -45.57 46.23
N VAL A 84 -11.78 -46.76 45.67
CA VAL A 84 -11.70 -48.01 46.44
C VAL A 84 -10.58 -47.99 47.49
N ASN A 85 -9.46 -47.31 47.21
CA ASN A 85 -8.30 -47.23 48.10
C ASN A 85 -7.82 -45.80 48.38
N ASN A 86 -8.48 -44.79 47.80
CA ASN A 86 -8.17 -43.38 47.97
C ASN A 86 -6.74 -43.01 47.50
N MET A 87 -6.22 -43.70 46.48
CA MET A 87 -4.89 -43.49 45.91
C MET A 87 -4.96 -42.97 44.46
N PHE A 88 -3.96 -42.20 44.05
CA PHE A 88 -3.77 -41.71 42.69
C PHE A 88 -3.23 -42.81 41.77
N VAL A 89 -3.67 -42.74 40.52
CA VAL A 89 -3.22 -43.60 39.42
C VAL A 89 -1.88 -43.09 38.91
N THR A 90 -0.91 -43.99 38.87
CA THR A 90 0.46 -43.71 38.45
C THR A 90 0.89 -44.65 37.35
N ALA A 91 1.66 -44.13 36.40
CA ALA A 91 2.35 -44.94 35.42
C ALA A 91 3.64 -45.55 36.02
N VAL A 92 3.64 -46.87 36.25
CA VAL A 92 4.79 -47.63 36.77
C VAL A 92 5.16 -48.71 35.76
N GLN A 93 6.39 -48.65 35.23
CA GLN A 93 6.91 -49.61 34.23
C GLN A 93 5.97 -49.81 33.01
N GLY A 94 5.22 -48.76 32.65
CA GLY A 94 4.28 -48.78 31.52
C GLY A 94 2.87 -49.23 31.86
N GLU A 95 2.59 -49.76 33.05
CA GLU A 95 1.23 -50.05 33.54
C GLU A 95 0.67 -48.90 34.38
N LEU A 96 -0.66 -48.79 34.45
CA LEU A 96 -1.33 -47.82 35.32
C LEU A 96 -1.83 -48.50 36.59
N ILE A 97 -1.36 -48.05 37.77
CA ILE A 97 -1.71 -48.64 39.08
C ILE A 97 -2.16 -47.53 40.02
N ALA A 98 -3.23 -47.75 40.80
CA ALA A 98 -3.70 -46.79 41.80
C ALA A 98 -2.94 -46.92 43.13
N ASN A 99 -1.66 -46.55 43.16
CA ASN A 99 -0.76 -46.84 44.29
C ASN A 99 -0.05 -45.62 44.91
N GLN A 100 -0.37 -44.38 44.51
CA GLN A 100 0.28 -43.18 45.09
C GLN A 100 -0.63 -42.35 46.00
N SER A 101 -0.06 -41.80 47.07
CA SER A 101 -0.80 -40.98 48.06
C SER A 101 -0.84 -39.49 47.75
N LEU A 102 -0.06 -39.02 46.76
CA LEU A 102 0.05 -37.62 46.34
C LEU A 102 -0.09 -37.50 44.82
N ALA A 103 -0.71 -36.41 44.35
CA ALA A 103 -0.94 -36.12 42.93
C ALA A 103 0.23 -35.36 42.25
N ALA A 104 1.33 -35.11 42.97
CA ALA A 104 2.24 -34.00 42.69
C ALA A 104 3.50 -34.39 41.88
N THR A 105 3.62 -35.61 41.35
CA THR A 105 4.74 -35.98 40.48
C THR A 105 4.28 -36.17 39.03
N ASP A 106 5.21 -36.19 38.08
CA ASP A 106 4.87 -36.20 36.65
C ASP A 106 4.17 -37.49 36.20
N TRP A 107 4.32 -38.58 36.95
CA TRP A 107 3.76 -39.89 36.61
C TRP A 107 2.28 -40.09 37.00
N GLU A 108 1.68 -39.14 37.74
CA GLU A 108 0.25 -39.11 38.11
C GLU A 108 -0.58 -38.14 37.25
N LYS A 109 0.06 -37.42 36.32
CA LYS A 109 -0.58 -36.36 35.53
C LYS A 109 -1.09 -36.91 34.19
N PHE A 110 -2.37 -36.68 33.92
CA PHE A 110 -3.05 -37.08 32.70
C PHE A 110 -3.65 -35.86 31.99
N ILE A 111 -3.55 -35.83 30.67
CA ILE A 111 -4.26 -34.86 29.83
C ILE A 111 -5.48 -35.57 29.25
N ILE A 112 -6.65 -34.97 29.40
CA ILE A 112 -7.87 -35.46 28.74
C ILE A 112 -7.98 -34.76 27.39
N GLN A 113 -7.84 -35.52 26.32
CA GLN A 113 -8.17 -35.09 24.96
C GLN A 113 -9.57 -35.59 24.64
N THR A 114 -10.53 -34.68 24.50
CA THR A 114 -11.92 -35.03 24.20
C THR A 114 -12.10 -35.31 22.71
N ASN A 115 -12.52 -36.52 22.35
CA ASN A 115 -13.14 -36.83 21.04
C ASN A 115 -14.61 -36.37 20.99
N ALA A 116 -14.92 -35.18 21.50
CA ALA A 116 -16.08 -34.48 20.95
C ALA A 116 -15.81 -34.36 19.43
N PRO A 117 -16.81 -34.33 18.54
CA PRO A 117 -16.60 -33.53 17.34
C PRO A 117 -16.10 -32.19 17.87
N VAL A 118 -14.79 -31.93 17.73
CA VAL A 118 -14.26 -30.60 17.96
C VAL A 118 -15.12 -29.80 17.02
N ASP A 119 -15.86 -28.83 17.55
CA ASP A 119 -16.44 -27.83 16.67
C ASP A 119 -15.28 -27.39 15.78
N PRO A 120 -15.32 -27.67 14.47
CA PRO A 120 -14.18 -27.40 13.60
C PRO A 120 -13.79 -25.91 13.67
N ILE A 121 -14.71 -25.08 14.19
CA ILE A 121 -14.54 -23.69 14.52
C ILE A 121 -14.13 -23.51 15.98
N HIS A 122 -12.91 -22.99 16.18
CA HIS A 122 -12.46 -22.45 17.45
C HIS A 122 -11.39 -21.37 17.23
N TRP A 123 -11.71 -20.14 17.60
CA TRP A 123 -10.79 -19.01 17.49
C TRP A 123 -9.52 -19.26 18.30
N ARG A 124 -8.38 -19.23 17.63
CA ARG A 124 -7.08 -19.51 18.24
C ARG A 124 -5.99 -18.64 17.66
N VAL A 125 -4.99 -18.34 18.49
CA VAL A 125 -3.76 -17.68 18.02
C VAL A 125 -2.85 -18.72 17.41
N ILE A 126 -2.41 -18.46 16.18
CA ILE A 126 -1.46 -19.27 15.45
C ILE A 126 -0.20 -18.44 15.20
N ARG A 127 0.94 -19.09 15.45
CA ARG A 127 2.28 -18.58 15.13
C ARG A 127 2.80 -19.45 13.97
N PRO A 128 2.92 -18.91 12.75
CA PRO A 128 3.45 -19.66 11.61
C PRO A 128 4.84 -20.23 11.91
N GLN A 129 5.17 -21.40 11.35
CA GLN A 129 6.47 -22.03 11.57
C GLN A 129 7.59 -21.27 10.86
N LEU A 130 7.32 -20.76 9.65
CA LEU A 130 8.31 -20.06 8.84
C LEU A 130 8.42 -18.58 9.20
N ASN A 131 7.37 -18.01 9.81
CA ASN A 131 7.33 -16.63 10.27
C ASN A 131 6.81 -16.53 11.72
N PRO A 132 7.58 -16.95 12.73
CA PRO A 132 7.12 -17.02 14.11
C PRO A 132 6.89 -15.65 14.78
N GLY A 133 7.25 -14.56 14.11
CA GLY A 133 6.95 -13.19 14.53
C GLY A 133 5.53 -12.74 14.18
N GLU A 134 4.88 -13.40 13.22
CA GLU A 134 3.51 -13.11 12.82
C GLU A 134 2.49 -13.68 13.80
N ILE A 135 1.38 -12.97 13.99
CA ILE A 135 0.31 -13.32 14.91
C ILE A 135 -1.00 -13.39 14.13
N ILE A 136 -1.51 -14.61 13.96
CA ILE A 136 -2.75 -14.89 13.24
C ILE A 136 -3.81 -15.29 14.26
N VAL A 137 -5.02 -14.75 14.14
CA VAL A 137 -6.19 -15.26 14.88
C VAL A 137 -7.09 -15.96 13.86
N ALA A 138 -7.13 -17.29 13.91
CA ALA A 138 -7.84 -18.10 12.93
C ALA A 138 -8.99 -18.88 13.56
N ALA A 139 -10.05 -19.07 12.80
CA ALA A 139 -11.21 -19.88 13.19
C ALA A 139 -10.94 -21.38 13.06
N CYS A 140 -10.25 -21.77 11.98
CA CYS A 140 -9.99 -23.17 11.65
C CYS A 140 -8.79 -23.32 10.71
N THR A 141 -8.51 -24.58 10.36
CA THR A 141 -7.58 -25.01 9.31
C THR A 141 -8.32 -25.92 8.33
N PRO A 142 -7.89 -26.05 7.06
CA PRO A 142 -8.51 -26.98 6.13
C PRO A 142 -8.47 -28.45 6.61
N GLN A 143 -7.51 -28.81 7.47
CA GLN A 143 -7.42 -30.14 8.09
C GLN A 143 -8.62 -30.46 9.00
N ASP A 144 -9.21 -29.44 9.61
CA ASP A 144 -10.43 -29.58 10.42
C ASP A 144 -11.62 -30.06 9.54
N PHE A 145 -11.51 -29.91 8.21
CA PHE A 145 -12.48 -30.30 7.19
C PHE A 145 -11.99 -31.47 6.31
N GLY A 146 -10.89 -32.13 6.68
CA GLY A 146 -10.40 -33.33 6.02
C GLY A 146 -9.35 -33.12 4.93
N ALA A 147 -8.79 -31.91 4.78
CA ALA A 147 -7.66 -31.71 3.88
C ALA A 147 -6.44 -32.55 4.33
N ALA A 148 -5.83 -33.28 3.42
CA ALA A 148 -4.71 -34.17 3.69
C ALA A 148 -3.37 -33.41 3.70
N GLY A 149 -3.18 -32.45 2.78
CA GLY A 149 -1.91 -31.71 2.66
C GLY A 149 -0.71 -32.58 2.27
N ASP A 150 -0.95 -33.75 1.64
CA ASP A 150 0.05 -34.72 1.20
C ASP A 150 0.53 -34.51 -0.25
N GLY A 151 -0.09 -33.58 -0.97
CA GLY A 151 0.18 -33.24 -2.36
C GLY A 151 -0.34 -34.25 -3.39
N ILE A 152 -1.17 -35.20 -2.96
CA ILE A 152 -1.71 -36.30 -3.76
C ILE A 152 -3.24 -36.30 -3.70
N THR A 153 -3.79 -36.24 -2.49
CA THR A 153 -5.23 -36.19 -2.22
C THR A 153 -5.79 -34.85 -2.71
N ASP A 154 -6.94 -34.89 -3.38
CA ASP A 154 -7.62 -33.66 -3.81
C ASP A 154 -8.25 -32.96 -2.61
N ASP A 155 -7.70 -31.80 -2.26
CA ASP A 155 -8.08 -31.02 -1.08
C ASP A 155 -9.14 -29.95 -1.42
N THR A 156 -9.65 -29.92 -2.66
CA THR A 156 -10.59 -28.88 -3.13
C THR A 156 -11.81 -28.73 -2.22
N ASP A 157 -12.52 -29.82 -1.93
CA ASP A 157 -13.76 -29.77 -1.14
C ASP A 157 -13.51 -29.34 0.30
N ALA A 158 -12.44 -29.85 0.93
CA ALA A 158 -12.09 -29.50 2.31
C ALA A 158 -11.76 -28.00 2.47
N PHE A 159 -11.09 -27.40 1.47
CA PHE A 159 -10.85 -25.95 1.45
C PHE A 159 -12.16 -25.18 1.26
N GLN A 160 -13.02 -25.62 0.34
CA GLN A 160 -14.29 -24.95 0.09
C GLN A 160 -15.21 -25.00 1.30
N ASP A 161 -15.30 -26.14 1.98
CA ASP A 161 -16.09 -26.32 3.21
C ASP A 161 -15.58 -25.45 4.36
N ALA A 162 -14.26 -25.35 4.52
CA ALA A 162 -13.66 -24.46 5.52
C ALA A 162 -14.04 -23.00 5.24
N MET A 163 -13.91 -22.54 3.99
CA MET A 163 -14.25 -21.18 3.56
C MET A 163 -15.74 -20.86 3.75
N SER A 164 -16.62 -21.76 3.32
CA SER A 164 -18.06 -21.61 3.50
C SER A 164 -18.46 -21.55 4.97
N THR A 165 -17.80 -22.34 5.83
CA THR A 165 -18.08 -22.32 7.27
C THR A 165 -17.63 -21.01 7.91
N VAL A 166 -16.45 -20.50 7.58
CA VAL A 166 -15.96 -19.21 8.12
C VAL A 166 -16.80 -18.03 7.61
N ALA A 167 -17.24 -18.06 6.34
CA ALA A 167 -18.16 -17.05 5.82
C ALA A 167 -19.49 -16.98 6.61
N ALA A 168 -19.99 -18.13 7.07
CA ALA A 168 -21.21 -18.24 7.89
C ALA A 168 -21.02 -17.72 9.32
N LEU A 169 -19.79 -17.58 9.82
CA LEU A 169 -19.47 -16.94 11.11
C LEU A 169 -19.38 -15.41 11.01
N GLY A 170 -19.71 -14.85 9.84
CA GLY A 170 -19.47 -13.44 9.54
C GLY A 170 -18.06 -13.17 9.01
N GLY A 171 -17.35 -14.18 8.50
CA GLY A 171 -16.01 -14.03 7.93
C GLY A 171 -14.88 -14.28 8.93
N GLY A 172 -13.65 -14.06 8.48
CA GLY A 172 -12.44 -14.28 9.27
C GLY A 172 -11.37 -15.11 8.57
N VAL A 173 -10.41 -15.60 9.35
CA VAL A 173 -9.19 -16.21 8.85
C VAL A 173 -9.23 -17.74 8.95
N ILE A 174 -8.84 -18.39 7.87
CA ILE A 174 -8.48 -19.80 7.82
C ILE A 174 -6.96 -19.87 7.70
N PHE A 175 -6.32 -20.46 8.70
CA PHE A 175 -4.89 -20.70 8.62
C PHE A 175 -4.64 -21.97 7.81
N VAL A 176 -3.73 -21.91 6.84
CA VAL A 176 -3.33 -23.06 6.03
C VAL A 176 -1.92 -23.47 6.49
N PRO A 177 -1.77 -24.60 7.19
CA PRO A 177 -0.46 -25.06 7.63
C PRO A 177 0.48 -25.39 6.46
N ALA A 178 1.79 -25.33 6.72
CA ALA A 178 2.79 -25.80 5.76
C ALA A 178 2.48 -27.24 5.30
N GLY A 179 2.53 -27.47 3.99
CA GLY A 179 2.07 -28.70 3.35
C GLY A 179 1.91 -28.51 1.85
N ALA A 180 1.65 -29.62 1.14
CA ALA A 180 1.36 -29.59 -0.29
C ALA A 180 -0.11 -29.98 -0.50
N TYR A 181 -0.90 -29.13 -1.14
CA TYR A 181 -2.33 -29.35 -1.31
C TYR A 181 -2.64 -29.51 -2.79
N ALA A 182 -3.21 -30.64 -3.19
CA ALA A 182 -3.54 -30.88 -4.60
C ALA A 182 -4.96 -30.43 -4.91
N PHE A 183 -5.14 -29.76 -6.05
CA PHE A 183 -6.43 -29.24 -6.50
C PHE A 183 -6.74 -29.74 -7.91
N GLN A 184 -7.78 -30.57 -8.04
CA GLN A 184 -8.35 -30.93 -9.35
C GLN A 184 -9.46 -29.96 -9.77
N GLY A 185 -10.04 -29.23 -8.80
CA GLY A 185 -11.03 -28.17 -9.03
C GLY A 185 -10.46 -26.75 -8.85
N THR A 186 -11.38 -25.79 -8.78
CA THR A 186 -11.11 -24.37 -8.53
C THR A 186 -11.71 -23.96 -7.19
N LEU A 187 -11.19 -22.90 -6.59
CA LEU A 187 -11.65 -22.36 -5.31
C LEU A 187 -12.38 -21.03 -5.50
N GLU A 188 -13.50 -20.86 -4.82
CA GLU A 188 -14.19 -19.57 -4.70
C GLU A 188 -14.13 -19.11 -3.25
N VAL A 189 -13.39 -18.02 -3.01
CA VAL A 189 -13.24 -17.45 -1.68
C VAL A 189 -14.43 -16.52 -1.42
N PRO A 190 -15.28 -16.80 -0.42
CA PRO A 190 -16.44 -15.98 -0.12
C PRO A 190 -16.07 -14.62 0.45
N ASP A 191 -17.01 -13.68 0.42
CA ASP A 191 -16.81 -12.34 0.99
C ASP A 191 -16.38 -12.40 2.46
N GLY A 192 -15.39 -11.59 2.81
CA GLY A 192 -14.87 -11.46 4.17
C GLY A 192 -14.05 -12.64 4.70
N VAL A 193 -13.65 -13.58 3.84
CA VAL A 193 -12.79 -14.71 4.21
C VAL A 193 -11.34 -14.43 3.84
N THR A 194 -10.42 -14.80 4.72
CA THR A 194 -8.97 -14.77 4.44
C THR A 194 -8.40 -16.19 4.45
N LEU A 195 -7.72 -16.59 3.38
CA LEU A 195 -6.84 -17.76 3.36
C LEU A 195 -5.41 -17.32 3.68
N HIS A 196 -4.88 -17.78 4.82
CA HIS A 196 -3.56 -17.36 5.29
C HIS A 196 -2.64 -18.57 5.50
N GLY A 197 -1.68 -18.77 4.59
CA GLY A 197 -0.71 -19.86 4.65
C GLY A 197 0.56 -19.57 5.45
N ASP A 198 1.23 -20.63 5.89
CA ASP A 198 2.58 -20.57 6.44
C ASP A 198 3.62 -20.30 5.34
N TRP A 199 4.42 -19.24 5.45
CA TRP A 199 5.21 -18.70 4.32
C TRP A 199 6.53 -18.05 4.72
N GLN A 200 7.49 -18.12 3.79
CA GLN A 200 8.66 -17.24 3.73
C GLN A 200 9.00 -16.91 2.27
N ASP A 201 9.68 -15.79 2.03
CA ASP A 201 10.25 -15.47 0.71
C ASP A 201 11.47 -16.37 0.42
N TRP A 202 11.21 -17.60 -0.02
CA TRP A 202 12.25 -18.57 -0.37
C TRP A 202 13.04 -18.20 -1.63
N THR A 203 12.59 -17.19 -2.39
CA THR A 203 13.30 -16.73 -3.60
C THR A 203 14.60 -15.99 -3.26
N THR A 204 14.73 -15.52 -2.01
CA THR A 204 15.90 -14.76 -1.53
C THR A 204 17.00 -15.61 -0.91
N ASN A 205 16.72 -16.87 -0.53
CA ASN A 205 17.63 -17.67 0.31
C ASN A 205 18.02 -19.02 -0.30
N SER A 206 17.68 -19.29 -1.57
CA SER A 206 18.05 -20.49 -2.34
C SER A 206 17.58 -21.83 -1.75
N THR A 207 16.67 -21.82 -0.77
CA THR A 207 16.21 -23.04 -0.09
C THR A 207 15.32 -23.93 -0.96
N GLY A 208 14.65 -23.35 -1.95
CA GLY A 208 13.58 -24.01 -2.70
C GLY A 208 12.21 -23.71 -2.09
N ALA A 209 11.13 -24.11 -2.77
CA ALA A 209 9.78 -23.85 -2.29
C ALA A 209 9.52 -24.55 -0.95
N VAL A 210 9.01 -23.80 0.02
CA VAL A 210 8.64 -24.27 1.36
C VAL A 210 7.34 -23.60 1.81
N GLY A 211 6.75 -24.11 2.89
CA GLY A 211 5.53 -23.57 3.49
C GLY A 211 4.28 -24.15 2.85
N THR A 212 3.27 -23.32 2.66
CA THR A 212 2.00 -23.70 2.04
C THR A 212 2.13 -23.71 0.52
N ILE A 213 1.99 -24.89 -0.08
CA ILE A 213 2.15 -25.08 -1.53
C ILE A 213 0.85 -25.61 -2.14
N PHE A 214 0.26 -24.86 -3.05
CA PHE A 214 -0.90 -25.28 -3.85
C PHE A 214 -0.43 -25.90 -5.17
N LYS A 215 -0.77 -27.17 -5.38
CA LYS A 215 -0.51 -27.95 -6.60
C LYS A 215 -1.76 -27.97 -7.47
N VAL A 216 -1.75 -27.23 -8.57
CA VAL A 216 -2.92 -27.00 -9.40
C VAL A 216 -2.89 -27.87 -10.65
N TYR A 217 -3.91 -28.71 -10.84
CA TYR A 217 -4.11 -29.52 -12.05
C TYR A 217 -5.29 -29.02 -12.91
N ALA A 218 -6.21 -28.26 -12.32
CA ALA A 218 -7.39 -27.71 -12.97
C ALA A 218 -7.05 -26.82 -14.19
N GLY A 219 -7.92 -26.83 -15.21
CA GLY A 219 -7.88 -25.88 -16.33
C GLY A 219 -6.82 -26.13 -17.40
N ARG A 220 -6.07 -27.24 -17.36
CA ARG A 220 -5.03 -27.52 -18.37
C ARG A 220 -5.58 -27.49 -19.80
N GLY A 221 -4.95 -26.68 -20.65
CA GLY A 221 -5.35 -26.45 -22.04
C GLY A 221 -6.42 -25.37 -22.24
N GLN A 222 -6.90 -24.69 -21.19
CA GLN A 222 -8.03 -23.77 -21.24
C GLN A 222 -7.65 -22.32 -20.91
N ALA A 223 -7.09 -21.56 -21.85
CA ALA A 223 -6.63 -20.18 -21.60
C ALA A 223 -7.73 -19.21 -21.08
N ASN A 224 -8.99 -19.45 -21.44
CA ASN A 224 -10.15 -18.62 -21.09
C ASN A 224 -11.12 -19.34 -20.13
N GLY A 225 -10.64 -20.37 -19.41
CA GLY A 225 -11.45 -21.05 -18.39
C GLY A 225 -11.59 -20.24 -17.09
N THR A 226 -12.27 -20.81 -16.11
CA THR A 226 -12.38 -20.24 -14.76
C THR A 226 -11.01 -20.13 -14.09
N PRO A 227 -10.68 -19.00 -13.44
CA PRO A 227 -9.46 -18.90 -12.66
C PRO A 227 -9.34 -20.01 -11.61
N PHE A 228 -8.11 -20.40 -11.24
CA PHE A 228 -7.93 -21.44 -10.21
C PHE A 228 -8.52 -21.01 -8.88
N ILE A 229 -8.19 -19.81 -8.41
CA ILE A 229 -8.81 -19.21 -7.23
C ILE A 229 -9.50 -17.91 -7.65
N PHE A 230 -10.75 -17.73 -7.21
CA PHE A 230 -11.51 -16.52 -7.43
C PHE A 230 -11.78 -15.83 -6.09
N LEU A 231 -11.42 -14.55 -5.98
CA LEU A 231 -11.62 -13.74 -4.78
C LEU A 231 -12.89 -12.89 -4.96
N ASN A 232 -13.89 -13.08 -4.09
CA ASN A 232 -15.02 -12.16 -3.94
C ASN A 232 -14.64 -10.99 -3.01
N GLY A 233 -15.56 -10.09 -2.65
CA GLY A 233 -15.22 -8.82 -1.99
C GLY A 233 -14.67 -8.95 -0.57
N SER A 234 -13.81 -8.02 -0.15
CA SER A 234 -13.22 -7.99 1.19
C SER A 234 -12.45 -9.27 1.56
N THR A 235 -11.82 -9.89 0.56
CA THR A 235 -11.10 -11.16 0.70
C THR A 235 -9.59 -10.93 0.78
N ALA A 236 -8.87 -11.84 1.44
CA ALA A 236 -7.41 -11.90 1.31
C ALA A 236 -6.88 -13.31 1.02
N LEU A 237 -5.88 -13.38 0.12
CA LEU A 237 -5.04 -14.55 -0.11
C LEU A 237 -3.61 -14.23 0.32
N LYS A 238 -3.14 -14.91 1.36
CA LYS A 238 -1.87 -14.59 2.02
C LYS A 238 -0.97 -15.81 2.18
N GLY A 239 0.33 -15.64 1.96
CA GLY A 239 1.34 -16.60 2.39
C GLY A 239 1.27 -17.96 1.69
N VAL A 240 1.09 -17.98 0.36
CA VAL A 240 0.99 -19.24 -0.40
C VAL A 240 1.93 -19.26 -1.60
N THR A 241 2.43 -20.45 -1.93
CA THR A 241 3.11 -20.74 -3.19
C THR A 241 2.17 -21.52 -4.11
N ILE A 242 1.93 -21.06 -5.34
CA ILE A 242 1.04 -21.74 -6.29
C ILE A 242 1.86 -22.28 -7.47
N TRP A 243 1.73 -23.58 -7.72
CA TRP A 243 2.52 -24.32 -8.70
C TRP A 243 1.65 -25.24 -9.55
N TYR A 244 1.94 -25.30 -10.86
CA TYR A 244 1.27 -26.14 -11.85
C TYR A 244 2.21 -27.30 -12.26
N PRO A 245 2.03 -28.51 -11.71
CA PRO A 245 2.98 -29.62 -11.91
C PRO A 245 3.11 -30.09 -13.36
N ASP A 246 2.03 -30.01 -14.12
CA ASP A 246 1.96 -30.50 -15.51
C ASP A 246 2.45 -29.47 -16.54
N GLN A 247 2.88 -28.29 -16.11
CA GLN A 247 3.45 -27.27 -16.98
C GLN A 247 4.88 -27.66 -17.37
N SER A 248 5.18 -27.61 -18.67
CA SER A 248 6.48 -28.03 -19.20
C SER A 248 7.30 -26.85 -19.70
N PRO A 249 8.59 -26.72 -19.30
CA PRO A 249 9.42 -25.60 -19.74
C PRO A 249 9.76 -25.64 -21.24
N THR A 250 9.67 -26.81 -21.89
CA THR A 250 9.92 -26.99 -23.33
C THR A 250 8.65 -27.05 -24.17
N ASN A 251 7.49 -27.21 -23.54
CA ASN A 251 6.19 -27.27 -24.22
C ASN A 251 5.13 -26.58 -23.35
N ILE A 252 5.15 -25.24 -23.35
CA ILE A 252 4.27 -24.42 -22.53
C ILE A 252 2.81 -24.63 -22.98
N VAL A 253 1.96 -25.06 -22.05
CA VAL A 253 0.53 -25.29 -22.27
C VAL A 253 -0.29 -24.19 -21.61
N ALA A 254 -1.40 -23.82 -22.24
CA ALA A 254 -2.33 -22.83 -21.71
C ALA A 254 -3.01 -23.30 -20.42
N TYR A 255 -3.24 -22.38 -19.49
CA TYR A 255 -4.09 -22.50 -18.32
C TYR A 255 -4.91 -21.20 -18.17
N PRO A 256 -6.05 -21.22 -17.44
CA PRO A 256 -6.73 -20.01 -17.01
C PRO A 256 -5.81 -19.09 -16.22
N TYR A 257 -6.32 -17.91 -15.85
CA TYR A 257 -5.66 -17.10 -14.83
C TYR A 257 -5.55 -17.87 -13.52
N CYS A 258 -4.42 -17.73 -12.85
CA CYS A 258 -4.22 -18.37 -11.55
C CYS A 258 -5.15 -17.76 -10.51
N ILE A 259 -5.29 -16.44 -10.51
CA ILE A 259 -6.13 -15.68 -9.58
C ILE A 259 -7.08 -14.80 -10.40
N GLY A 260 -8.38 -14.93 -10.14
CA GLY A 260 -9.39 -13.95 -10.54
C GLY A 260 -9.75 -13.10 -9.33
N ASP A 261 -9.88 -11.79 -9.55
CA ASP A 261 -10.14 -10.84 -8.47
C ASP A 261 -11.37 -9.98 -8.80
N HIS A 262 -12.28 -9.87 -7.84
CA HIS A 262 -13.43 -8.99 -7.87
C HIS A 262 -13.63 -8.27 -6.54
N GLY A 263 -13.50 -6.94 -6.57
CA GLY A 263 -13.81 -6.07 -5.44
C GLY A 263 -12.56 -5.52 -4.74
N ASP A 264 -12.61 -5.52 -3.41
CA ASP A 264 -11.59 -4.94 -2.54
C ASP A 264 -10.80 -6.05 -1.87
N ASN A 265 -9.78 -6.52 -2.57
CA ASN A 265 -9.08 -7.74 -2.19
C ASN A 265 -7.59 -7.52 -2.00
N VAL A 266 -6.99 -8.36 -1.16
CA VAL A 266 -5.56 -8.34 -0.89
C VAL A 266 -4.91 -9.67 -1.28
N VAL A 267 -3.95 -9.63 -2.19
CA VAL A 267 -3.05 -10.75 -2.49
C VAL A 267 -1.68 -10.40 -1.93
N GLN A 268 -1.26 -11.06 -0.85
CA GLN A 268 -0.02 -10.69 -0.16
C GLN A 268 0.90 -11.89 0.11
N ASN A 269 2.21 -11.72 -0.09
CA ASN A 269 3.20 -12.79 0.15
C ASN A 269 2.86 -14.06 -0.65
N VAL A 270 2.59 -13.88 -1.95
CA VAL A 270 2.19 -14.97 -2.86
C VAL A 270 3.27 -15.21 -3.90
N ILE A 271 3.63 -16.49 -4.10
CA ILE A 271 4.61 -16.88 -5.11
C ILE A 271 3.93 -17.71 -6.20
N LEU A 272 3.90 -17.18 -7.42
CA LEU A 272 3.37 -17.81 -8.62
C LEU A 272 4.49 -18.52 -9.37
N VAL A 273 4.67 -19.83 -9.15
CA VAL A 273 5.85 -20.55 -9.64
C VAL A 273 5.88 -20.61 -11.17
N ASN A 274 4.81 -21.05 -11.82
CA ASN A 274 4.77 -21.27 -13.27
C ASN A 274 3.37 -21.24 -13.89
N PRO A 275 2.41 -20.40 -13.42
CA PRO A 275 1.12 -20.31 -14.09
C PRO A 275 1.29 -19.80 -15.53
N TYR A 276 0.40 -20.22 -16.43
CA TYR A 276 0.36 -19.64 -17.77
C TYR A 276 -0.04 -18.16 -17.72
N GLN A 277 -1.05 -17.82 -16.92
CA GLN A 277 -1.49 -16.44 -16.66
C GLN A 277 -1.61 -16.23 -15.15
N GLY A 278 -1.09 -15.13 -14.62
CA GLY A 278 -1.06 -14.85 -13.19
C GLY A 278 -2.41 -14.36 -12.64
N ILE A 279 -2.67 -13.07 -12.72
CA ILE A 279 -3.86 -12.43 -12.13
C ILE A 279 -4.69 -11.71 -13.19
N GLN A 280 -6.01 -11.79 -13.06
CA GLN A 280 -6.97 -11.01 -13.85
C GLN A 280 -7.92 -10.23 -12.95
N VAL A 281 -8.01 -8.93 -13.24
CA VAL A 281 -9.08 -8.03 -12.80
C VAL A 281 -9.78 -7.57 -14.08
N ALA A 282 -10.98 -8.10 -14.40
CA ALA A 282 -11.65 -7.81 -15.67
C ALA A 282 -13.17 -8.10 -15.67
N PRO A 283 -13.96 -7.48 -16.57
CA PRO A 283 -15.40 -7.71 -16.71
C PRO A 283 -15.78 -9.20 -16.94
N PRO A 284 -16.99 -9.66 -16.53
CA PRO A 284 -18.16 -8.87 -16.10
C PRO A 284 -18.12 -8.40 -14.65
N ARG A 285 -17.08 -8.77 -13.89
CA ARG A 285 -16.90 -8.43 -12.48
C ARG A 285 -15.68 -7.50 -12.37
N SER A 286 -15.91 -6.19 -12.40
CA SER A 286 -14.86 -5.17 -12.30
C SER A 286 -14.18 -5.18 -10.93
N GLY A 287 -12.90 -4.78 -10.89
CA GLY A 287 -12.19 -4.47 -9.64
C GLY A 287 -12.42 -3.02 -9.21
N ALA A 288 -12.17 -2.73 -7.93
CA ALA A 288 -12.23 -1.36 -7.41
C ALA A 288 -10.91 -0.97 -6.73
N LYS A 289 -10.54 -1.64 -5.62
CA LYS A 289 -9.44 -1.20 -4.74
C LYS A 289 -8.47 -2.33 -4.34
N HIS A 290 -8.08 -3.18 -5.31
CA HIS A 290 -7.20 -4.32 -5.04
C HIS A 290 -5.82 -3.89 -4.51
N ILE A 291 -5.17 -4.77 -3.77
CA ILE A 291 -3.80 -4.61 -3.28
C ILE A 291 -3.02 -5.90 -3.55
N PHE A 292 -2.04 -5.83 -4.45
CA PHE A 292 -1.12 -6.94 -4.69
C PHE A 292 0.24 -6.60 -4.09
N SER A 293 0.60 -7.27 -2.99
CA SER A 293 1.71 -6.90 -2.10
C SER A 293 2.71 -8.04 -1.91
N THR A 294 3.97 -7.87 -2.29
CA THR A 294 4.96 -8.98 -2.28
C THR A 294 4.44 -10.16 -3.13
N LEU A 295 4.23 -9.89 -4.41
CA LEU A 295 3.80 -10.87 -5.40
C LEU A 295 4.97 -11.25 -6.30
N ILE A 296 5.43 -12.49 -6.19
CA ILE A 296 6.66 -12.96 -6.84
C ILE A 296 6.32 -14.07 -7.82
N GLY A 297 7.00 -14.19 -8.96
CA GLY A 297 6.74 -15.35 -9.81
C GLY A 297 7.35 -15.39 -11.20
N THR A 298 7.03 -16.48 -11.89
CA THR A 298 7.25 -16.69 -13.33
C THR A 298 5.91 -16.93 -14.08
N PRO A 299 4.94 -15.98 -14.07
CA PRO A 299 3.81 -16.07 -14.99
C PRO A 299 4.28 -16.07 -16.45
N LEU A 300 3.94 -17.12 -17.20
CA LEU A 300 4.62 -17.40 -18.46
C LEU A 300 4.14 -16.49 -19.61
N ARG A 301 2.82 -16.34 -19.78
CA ARG A 301 2.20 -15.59 -20.88
C ARG A 301 1.73 -14.21 -20.46
N LYS A 302 1.04 -14.12 -19.31
CA LYS A 302 0.56 -12.85 -18.74
C LYS A 302 0.81 -12.83 -17.24
N GLY A 303 1.44 -11.79 -16.73
CA GLY A 303 1.57 -11.61 -15.28
C GLY A 303 0.28 -11.10 -14.67
N ILE A 304 -0.03 -9.82 -14.86
CA ILE A 304 -1.24 -9.18 -14.35
C ILE A 304 -1.95 -8.45 -15.50
N ASP A 305 -3.23 -8.73 -15.67
CA ASP A 305 -4.12 -7.98 -16.57
C ASP A 305 -5.14 -7.18 -15.73
N LEU A 306 -5.14 -5.86 -15.91
CA LEU A 306 -6.00 -4.93 -15.19
C LEU A 306 -6.94 -4.20 -16.15
N ASP A 307 -8.26 -4.37 -16.00
CA ASP A 307 -9.29 -3.70 -16.80
C ASP A 307 -10.55 -3.38 -15.98
N MET A 308 -11.24 -2.31 -16.37
CA MET A 308 -12.44 -1.77 -15.72
C MET A 308 -12.24 -1.51 -14.21
N ILE A 309 -11.11 -0.91 -13.85
CA ILE A 309 -10.88 -0.45 -12.48
C ILE A 309 -11.37 0.99 -12.36
N ALA A 310 -12.42 1.18 -11.57
CA ALA A 310 -13.12 2.45 -11.39
C ALA A 310 -12.59 3.27 -10.20
N ASP A 311 -11.66 2.73 -9.42
CA ASP A 311 -11.18 3.33 -8.17
C ASP A 311 -9.66 3.15 -8.02
N ILE A 312 -9.08 3.60 -6.90
CA ILE A 312 -7.62 3.54 -6.69
C ILE A 312 -7.15 2.19 -6.15
N SER A 313 -6.27 1.53 -6.90
CA SER A 313 -5.70 0.22 -6.60
C SER A 313 -4.16 0.23 -6.55
N HIS A 314 -3.56 -0.86 -6.05
CA HIS A 314 -2.13 -0.88 -5.74
C HIS A 314 -1.37 -2.16 -6.15
N LEU A 315 -0.20 -1.94 -6.75
CA LEU A 315 0.86 -2.95 -6.91
C LEU A 315 2.06 -2.55 -6.05
N GLU A 316 2.45 -3.37 -5.09
CA GLU A 316 3.55 -3.06 -4.17
C GLU A 316 4.48 -4.25 -3.98
N ASP A 317 5.78 -4.06 -4.22
CA ASP A 317 6.76 -5.17 -4.20
C ASP A 317 6.38 -6.34 -5.13
N VAL A 318 6.18 -6.06 -6.42
CA VAL A 318 5.87 -7.08 -7.42
C VAL A 318 7.15 -7.48 -8.15
N ARG A 319 7.49 -8.77 -8.13
CA ARG A 319 8.76 -9.31 -8.66
C ARG A 319 8.52 -10.43 -9.64
N PHE A 320 8.50 -10.12 -10.94
CA PHE A 320 8.33 -11.11 -11.98
C PHE A 320 9.63 -11.40 -12.72
N ASN A 321 10.07 -12.65 -12.66
CA ASN A 321 11.36 -13.07 -13.18
C ASN A 321 11.27 -14.54 -13.66
N PRO A 322 11.81 -14.89 -14.85
CA PRO A 322 11.87 -16.28 -15.34
C PRO A 322 12.61 -17.27 -14.41
N ASP A 323 13.45 -16.77 -13.50
CA ASP A 323 14.29 -17.58 -12.63
C ASP A 323 13.59 -18.02 -11.32
N VAL A 324 12.37 -17.53 -11.04
CA VAL A 324 11.60 -18.00 -9.88
C VAL A 324 11.21 -19.48 -10.02
N TRP A 325 10.82 -19.93 -11.23
CA TRP A 325 10.52 -21.34 -11.47
C TRP A 325 11.73 -22.26 -11.23
N PRO A 326 12.93 -22.04 -11.81
CA PRO A 326 14.16 -22.72 -11.42
C PRO A 326 14.46 -22.69 -9.91
N ALA A 327 14.32 -21.52 -9.28
CA ALA A 327 14.64 -21.34 -7.86
C ALA A 327 13.72 -22.16 -6.93
N SER A 328 12.52 -22.52 -7.38
CA SER A 328 11.57 -23.32 -6.60
C SER A 328 12.10 -24.73 -6.26
N LYS A 329 12.99 -25.30 -7.09
CA LYS A 329 13.47 -26.69 -6.96
C LYS A 329 12.34 -27.75 -6.90
N LEU A 330 11.12 -27.38 -7.27
CA LEU A 330 9.99 -28.30 -7.35
C LEU A 330 10.20 -29.31 -8.49
N PRO A 331 9.57 -30.49 -8.45
CA PRO A 331 9.67 -31.47 -9.53
C PRO A 331 9.37 -30.84 -10.90
N GLY A 332 10.25 -31.08 -11.88
CA GLY A 332 10.10 -30.51 -13.22
C GLY A 332 10.57 -29.05 -13.36
N ALA A 333 11.14 -28.43 -12.32
CA ALA A 333 11.74 -27.10 -12.43
C ALA A 333 12.88 -27.07 -13.47
N PRO A 334 12.90 -26.09 -14.39
CA PRO A 334 13.97 -25.94 -15.37
C PRO A 334 15.25 -25.38 -14.75
N VAL A 335 16.32 -25.34 -15.54
CA VAL A 335 17.52 -24.55 -15.20
C VAL A 335 17.28 -23.06 -15.50
N ALA A 336 17.94 -22.17 -14.75
CA ALA A 336 17.93 -20.73 -15.01
C ALA A 336 18.37 -20.42 -16.45
N GLY A 337 17.69 -19.47 -17.11
CA GLY A 337 17.89 -19.18 -18.53
C GLY A 337 17.47 -20.29 -19.51
N GLY A 338 16.71 -21.29 -19.06
CA GLY A 338 16.22 -22.41 -19.88
C GLY A 338 15.19 -22.03 -20.96
N PRO A 339 14.61 -23.03 -21.66
CA PRO A 339 13.69 -22.81 -22.77
C PRO A 339 12.43 -21.98 -22.43
N HIS A 340 11.96 -22.05 -21.19
CA HIS A 340 10.83 -21.25 -20.70
C HIS A 340 11.16 -19.75 -20.70
N ALA A 341 12.37 -19.37 -20.30
CA ALA A 341 12.82 -17.97 -20.29
C ALA A 341 12.88 -17.41 -21.72
N ALA A 342 13.41 -18.19 -22.67
CA ALA A 342 13.41 -17.82 -24.09
C ALA A 342 11.97 -17.69 -24.64
N TRP A 343 11.08 -18.60 -24.24
CA TRP A 343 9.66 -18.53 -24.64
C TRP A 343 8.98 -17.28 -24.10
N MET A 344 9.14 -16.96 -22.81
CA MET A 344 8.63 -15.73 -22.19
C MET A 344 9.17 -14.49 -22.89
N ARG A 345 10.45 -14.48 -23.23
CA ARG A 345 11.07 -13.36 -23.93
C ARG A 345 10.50 -13.10 -25.33
N ALA A 346 9.91 -14.12 -25.94
CA ALA A 346 9.24 -14.03 -27.24
C ALA A 346 7.71 -13.83 -27.12
N ASN A 347 7.09 -14.17 -25.99
CA ASN A 347 5.63 -14.34 -25.89
C ASN A 347 4.95 -13.67 -24.70
N GLY A 348 5.67 -13.36 -23.63
CA GLY A 348 5.09 -12.92 -22.35
C GLY A 348 4.94 -11.41 -22.23
N THR A 349 3.84 -10.98 -21.62
CA THR A 349 3.65 -9.61 -21.11
C THR A 349 3.55 -9.66 -19.58
N ALA A 350 4.37 -8.91 -18.86
CA ALA A 350 4.36 -8.97 -17.40
C ALA A 350 3.16 -8.23 -16.80
N ILE A 351 2.91 -6.99 -17.21
CA ILE A 351 1.77 -6.21 -16.74
C ILE A 351 1.08 -5.57 -17.93
N ARG A 352 -0.25 -5.72 -18.00
CA ARG A 352 -1.09 -5.01 -18.96
C ARG A 352 -2.11 -4.14 -18.26
N LEU A 353 -2.02 -2.84 -18.52
CA LEU A 353 -2.91 -1.80 -18.02
C LEU A 353 -3.92 -1.46 -19.13
N LEU A 354 -5.21 -1.65 -18.85
CA LEU A 354 -6.32 -1.33 -19.74
C LEU A 354 -7.16 -0.19 -19.17
N ARG A 355 -8.48 -0.32 -18.95
CA ARG A 355 -9.24 0.77 -18.33
C ARG A 355 -8.96 0.83 -16.83
N ILE A 356 -8.32 1.90 -16.37
CA ILE A 356 -7.96 2.12 -14.95
C ILE A 356 -8.05 3.62 -14.64
N ASP A 357 -8.76 4.00 -13.57
CA ASP A 357 -8.80 5.41 -13.12
C ASP A 357 -7.51 5.80 -12.38
N GLY A 358 -7.02 4.93 -11.49
CA GLY A 358 -5.67 5.05 -10.94
C GLY A 358 -5.09 3.75 -10.37
N GLU A 359 -3.95 3.31 -10.91
CA GLU A 359 -3.11 2.28 -10.28
C GLU A 359 -1.86 2.93 -9.66
N THR A 360 -1.61 2.69 -8.38
CA THR A 360 -0.40 3.15 -7.69
C THR A 360 0.60 2.01 -7.49
N CYS A 361 1.77 2.14 -8.12
CA CYS A 361 2.81 1.14 -8.12
C CYS A 361 4.04 1.60 -7.34
N ILE A 362 4.54 0.77 -6.42
CA ILE A 362 5.80 0.98 -5.72
C ILE A 362 6.62 -0.31 -5.66
N ASP A 363 7.94 -0.24 -5.89
CA ASP A 363 8.82 -1.42 -5.87
C ASP A 363 8.39 -2.50 -6.89
N LEU A 364 8.25 -2.10 -8.15
CA LEU A 364 7.92 -3.00 -9.25
C LEU A 364 9.19 -3.46 -9.99
N PHE A 365 9.46 -4.76 -9.99
CA PHE A 365 10.64 -5.38 -10.58
C PHE A 365 10.27 -6.47 -11.60
N ILE A 366 10.56 -6.21 -12.86
CA ILE A 366 10.20 -7.11 -13.98
C ILE A 366 11.47 -7.49 -14.74
N ASN A 367 11.61 -8.77 -15.08
CA ASN A 367 12.71 -9.27 -15.89
C ASN A 367 12.26 -10.27 -16.96
N GLY A 368 12.84 -10.17 -18.16
CA GLY A 368 12.87 -11.29 -19.12
C GLY A 368 11.60 -11.52 -19.97
N TYR A 369 10.70 -10.53 -20.05
CA TYR A 369 9.47 -10.61 -20.83
C TYR A 369 9.62 -10.04 -22.25
N LYS A 370 8.72 -10.39 -23.17
CA LYS A 370 8.63 -9.67 -24.45
C LYS A 370 8.27 -8.21 -24.22
N VAL A 371 7.26 -7.96 -23.37
CA VAL A 371 6.85 -6.63 -22.94
C VAL A 371 6.83 -6.59 -21.41
N GLY A 372 7.51 -5.62 -20.82
CA GLY A 372 7.44 -5.39 -19.37
C GLY A 372 6.07 -4.85 -18.97
N ILE A 373 5.84 -3.57 -19.23
CA ILE A 373 4.54 -2.92 -19.05
C ILE A 373 3.93 -2.61 -20.43
N GLU A 374 2.69 -3.05 -20.63
CA GLU A 374 1.85 -2.66 -21.75
C GLU A 374 0.72 -1.76 -21.24
N ALA A 375 0.72 -0.49 -21.65
CA ALA A 375 -0.38 0.44 -21.44
C ALA A 375 -1.19 0.55 -22.75
N ASN A 376 -2.45 0.15 -22.68
CA ASN A 376 -3.32 0.05 -23.85
C ASN A 376 -4.77 0.39 -23.49
N ARG A 377 -5.64 0.49 -24.50
CA ARG A 377 -7.06 0.78 -24.35
C ARG A 377 -7.88 -0.49 -24.49
N SER A 378 -8.82 -0.70 -23.59
CA SER A 378 -9.92 -1.66 -23.81
C SER A 378 -11.15 -0.94 -24.35
N THR A 379 -12.22 -1.69 -24.62
CA THR A 379 -13.55 -1.11 -24.91
C THR A 379 -14.07 -0.24 -23.77
N ASN A 380 -13.56 -0.41 -22.55
CA ASN A 380 -13.96 0.33 -21.35
C ASN A 380 -13.19 1.66 -21.20
N GLY A 381 -12.12 1.86 -21.99
CA GLY A 381 -11.34 3.09 -22.03
C GLY A 381 -9.84 2.87 -21.75
N PRO A 382 -9.09 3.96 -21.52
CA PRO A 382 -7.64 3.91 -21.38
C PRO A 382 -7.18 3.83 -19.90
N CYS A 383 -5.87 3.64 -19.68
CA CYS A 383 -5.28 3.54 -18.33
C CYS A 383 -4.73 4.87 -17.80
N GLY A 384 -4.84 5.06 -16.47
CA GLY A 384 -4.03 5.96 -15.67
C GLY A 384 -3.23 5.20 -14.61
N ALA A 385 -1.93 5.47 -14.46
CA ALA A 385 -1.10 4.80 -13.44
C ALA A 385 0.14 5.59 -13.03
N THR A 386 0.58 5.39 -11.79
CA THR A 386 1.75 6.05 -11.20
C THR A 386 2.74 5.02 -10.63
N PHE A 387 4.03 5.29 -10.77
CA PHE A 387 5.12 4.37 -10.44
C PHE A 387 6.25 5.07 -9.70
N TYR A 388 6.71 4.45 -8.61
CA TYR A 388 7.85 4.93 -7.83
C TYR A 388 8.76 3.78 -7.46
N SER A 389 10.08 3.96 -7.61
CA SER A 389 11.10 2.97 -7.21
C SER A 389 10.90 1.61 -7.90
N GLY A 390 11.58 1.34 -9.01
CA GLY A 390 11.43 0.04 -9.66
C GLY A 390 12.30 -0.13 -10.89
N SER A 391 12.25 -1.31 -11.48
CA SER A 391 12.96 -1.57 -12.74
C SER A 391 12.27 -2.61 -13.62
N ILE A 392 12.41 -2.40 -14.92
CA ILE A 392 12.07 -3.38 -15.95
C ILE A 392 13.35 -3.67 -16.71
N SER A 393 13.80 -4.91 -16.70
CA SER A 393 15.08 -5.31 -17.23
C SER A 393 14.97 -6.49 -18.19
N ASN A 394 15.92 -6.59 -19.12
CA ASN A 394 16.03 -7.72 -20.05
C ASN A 394 14.75 -8.00 -20.87
N CYS A 395 13.91 -6.98 -21.08
CA CYS A 395 12.68 -7.12 -21.84
C CYS A 395 12.87 -6.78 -23.32
N GLY A 396 11.95 -7.23 -24.19
CA GLY A 396 11.94 -6.79 -25.60
C GLY A 396 11.65 -5.31 -25.68
N THR A 397 10.50 -4.92 -25.15
CA THR A 397 10.16 -3.52 -24.87
C THR A 397 9.92 -3.39 -23.37
N ALA A 398 10.62 -2.49 -22.69
CA ALA A 398 10.40 -2.30 -21.26
C ALA A 398 9.03 -1.64 -20.99
N LEU A 399 8.72 -0.55 -21.68
CA LEU A 399 7.40 0.10 -21.67
C LEU A 399 6.83 0.25 -23.08
N LEU A 400 5.67 -0.37 -23.35
CA LEU A 400 4.88 -0.19 -24.56
C LEU A 400 3.60 0.56 -24.22
N ALA A 401 3.49 1.82 -24.62
CA ALA A 401 2.39 2.71 -24.27
C ALA A 401 1.61 3.17 -25.50
N THR A 402 0.49 2.51 -25.79
CA THR A 402 -0.28 2.70 -27.03
C THR A 402 -1.61 3.43 -26.82
N ALA A 403 -2.11 3.51 -25.59
CA ALA A 403 -3.21 4.40 -25.22
C ALA A 403 -3.23 4.63 -23.71
N MET A 404 -3.43 5.87 -23.28
CA MET A 404 -3.48 6.27 -21.87
C MET A 404 -4.53 7.37 -21.66
N ALA A 405 -5.03 7.51 -20.44
CA ALA A 405 -5.97 8.58 -20.07
C ALA A 405 -5.27 9.94 -20.19
N GLY A 406 -5.99 10.95 -20.67
CA GLY A 406 -5.45 12.32 -20.74
C GLY A 406 -5.38 12.98 -19.36
N GLN A 407 -6.30 12.61 -18.47
CA GLN A 407 -6.44 13.13 -17.12
C GLN A 407 -5.31 12.65 -16.19
N SER A 408 -5.01 11.34 -16.22
CA SER A 408 -4.11 10.68 -15.27
C SER A 408 -2.84 10.11 -15.88
N GLY A 409 -2.81 9.84 -17.20
CA GLY A 409 -1.60 9.45 -17.94
C GLY A 409 -0.75 8.37 -17.30
N LEU A 410 0.57 8.44 -17.48
CA LEU A 410 1.54 7.61 -16.77
C LEU A 410 2.62 8.45 -16.12
N MET A 411 2.90 8.23 -14.83
CA MET A 411 3.93 8.95 -14.08
C MET A 411 4.97 7.97 -13.52
N PHE A 412 6.26 8.16 -13.85
CA PHE A 412 7.36 7.35 -13.36
C PHE A 412 8.39 8.18 -12.61
N THR A 413 8.74 7.77 -11.39
CA THR A 413 9.76 8.43 -10.56
C THR A 413 10.74 7.41 -10.01
N LYS A 414 12.05 7.66 -10.14
CA LYS A 414 13.12 6.72 -9.74
C LYS A 414 12.90 5.31 -10.31
N PHE A 415 12.62 5.24 -11.61
CA PHE A 415 12.30 4.00 -12.29
C PHE A 415 13.27 3.73 -13.43
N ASP A 416 13.74 2.48 -13.53
CA ASP A 416 14.72 2.08 -14.53
C ASP A 416 14.07 1.23 -15.63
N PHE A 417 14.26 1.64 -16.88
CA PHE A 417 13.81 0.91 -18.06
C PHE A 417 15.02 0.40 -18.82
N ASP A 418 15.13 -0.92 -18.96
CA ASP A 418 16.25 -1.58 -19.62
C ASP A 418 15.77 -2.74 -20.50
N GLY A 419 15.47 -2.42 -21.76
CA GLY A 419 15.02 -3.38 -22.76
C GLY A 419 15.80 -3.29 -24.07
N ASP A 420 15.48 -4.15 -25.06
CA ASP A 420 15.98 -3.91 -26.43
C ASP A 420 15.50 -2.53 -26.89
N ILE A 421 14.23 -2.23 -26.60
CA ILE A 421 13.64 -0.89 -26.62
C ILE A 421 13.29 -0.51 -25.17
N GLY A 422 13.72 0.67 -24.74
CA GLY A 422 13.39 1.20 -23.41
C GLY A 422 11.91 1.57 -23.34
N VAL A 423 11.55 2.72 -23.91
CA VAL A 423 10.17 3.22 -23.95
C VAL A 423 9.71 3.34 -25.40
N ASN A 424 8.53 2.80 -25.71
CA ASN A 424 7.85 2.97 -26.99
C ASN A 424 6.42 3.48 -26.77
N SER A 425 6.20 4.75 -27.08
CA SER A 425 4.88 5.38 -26.98
C SER A 425 4.33 5.67 -28.39
N GLN A 426 3.17 5.11 -28.71
CA GLN A 426 2.44 5.31 -29.97
C GLN A 426 0.93 5.47 -29.69
N PRO A 427 0.52 6.55 -28.97
CA PRO A 427 -0.87 6.76 -28.60
C PRO A 427 -1.79 6.76 -29.82
N VAL A 428 -2.87 5.99 -29.73
CA VAL A 428 -3.94 5.89 -30.75
C VAL A 428 -5.19 6.70 -30.38
N ASN A 429 -5.16 7.41 -29.24
CA ASN A 429 -6.23 8.28 -28.76
C ASN A 429 -5.75 9.73 -28.63
N ASP A 430 -6.70 10.67 -28.68
CA ASP A 430 -6.42 12.09 -28.59
C ASP A 430 -6.06 12.50 -27.15
N SER A 431 -4.84 13.00 -26.97
CA SER A 431 -4.29 13.65 -25.76
C SER A 431 -3.92 12.73 -24.58
N SER A 432 -2.77 12.05 -24.68
CA SER A 432 -2.14 11.30 -23.58
C SER A 432 -0.82 11.92 -23.10
N PHE A 433 -0.39 11.61 -21.87
CA PHE A 433 0.92 12.02 -21.38
C PHE A 433 1.69 10.90 -20.67
N ILE A 434 3.02 10.99 -20.71
CA ILE A 434 3.92 10.21 -19.87
C ILE A 434 4.96 11.15 -19.25
N GLN A 435 5.14 11.07 -17.94
CA GLN A 435 6.09 11.88 -17.19
C GLN A 435 7.15 10.99 -16.54
N PHE A 436 8.43 11.38 -16.65
CA PHE A 436 9.57 10.70 -16.06
C PHE A 436 10.38 11.67 -15.20
N HIS A 437 10.56 11.34 -13.92
CA HIS A 437 11.43 12.07 -13.00
C HIS A 437 12.52 11.16 -12.45
N SER A 438 13.80 11.55 -12.54
CA SER A 438 14.91 10.76 -11.99
C SER A 438 14.97 9.31 -12.49
N CYS A 439 14.54 9.06 -13.72
CA CYS A 439 14.52 7.72 -14.33
C CYS A 439 15.78 7.44 -15.16
N GLN A 440 16.15 6.17 -15.29
CA GLN A 440 17.13 5.69 -16.26
C GLN A 440 16.41 4.96 -17.39
N ILE A 441 16.74 5.27 -18.64
CA ILE A 441 16.10 4.64 -19.79
C ILE A 441 17.18 4.15 -20.76
N THR A 442 17.22 2.84 -20.97
CA THR A 442 18.23 2.14 -21.76
C THR A 442 17.58 1.36 -22.90
N GLY A 443 18.07 1.60 -24.13
CA GLY A 443 17.76 0.78 -25.30
C GLY A 443 18.99 -0.03 -25.71
N ARG A 444 19.03 -1.32 -25.36
CA ARG A 444 20.22 -2.18 -25.56
C ARG A 444 20.49 -2.49 -27.03
N ASN A 445 19.44 -2.85 -27.76
CA ASN A 445 19.52 -3.33 -29.15
C ASN A 445 18.67 -2.48 -30.12
N GLY A 446 18.08 -1.39 -29.61
CA GLY A 446 17.17 -0.52 -30.34
C GLY A 446 17.20 0.91 -29.80
N PHE A 447 16.03 1.55 -29.76
CA PHE A 447 15.90 2.92 -29.27
C PHE A 447 15.67 2.94 -27.76
N ALA A 448 16.27 3.91 -27.08
CA ALA A 448 15.94 4.17 -25.68
C ALA A 448 14.53 4.75 -25.55
N VAL A 449 14.16 5.67 -26.45
CA VAL A 449 12.84 6.29 -26.48
C VAL A 449 12.32 6.37 -27.92
N ILE A 450 11.10 5.90 -28.13
CA ILE A 450 10.33 6.10 -29.35
C ILE A 450 9.05 6.85 -28.99
N MET A 451 8.78 7.95 -29.69
CA MET A 451 7.52 8.69 -29.61
C MET A 451 6.83 8.71 -30.97
N GLY A 452 5.56 8.36 -31.03
CA GLY A 452 4.65 8.73 -32.11
C GLY A 452 3.28 9.13 -31.56
N GLY A 453 2.24 9.03 -32.39
CA GLY A 453 0.87 9.43 -32.06
C GLY A 453 0.59 10.94 -32.20
N ASP A 454 -0.61 11.38 -31.80
CA ASP A 454 -1.13 12.69 -32.18
C ASP A 454 -0.59 13.89 -31.38
N TRP A 455 -0.89 15.10 -31.90
CA TRP A 455 -0.37 16.39 -31.44
C TRP A 455 -0.48 16.69 -29.95
N PRO A 456 -1.59 16.39 -29.25
CA PRO A 456 -1.63 16.72 -27.84
C PRO A 456 -0.82 15.73 -26.99
N SER A 457 -0.33 14.61 -27.56
CA SER A 457 0.41 13.60 -26.81
C SER A 457 1.83 14.07 -26.44
N ARG A 458 2.26 13.76 -25.21
CA ARG A 458 3.49 14.32 -24.60
C ARG A 458 4.32 13.27 -23.88
N MET A 459 5.64 13.38 -23.96
CA MET A 459 6.54 12.79 -22.99
C MET A 459 7.49 13.85 -22.40
N GLN A 460 7.55 13.88 -21.07
CA GLN A 460 8.34 14.86 -20.32
C GLN A 460 9.35 14.17 -19.41
N PHE A 461 10.58 14.67 -19.39
CA PHE A 461 11.70 14.09 -18.66
C PHE A 461 12.36 15.16 -17.81
N GLN A 462 12.42 14.93 -16.49
CA GLN A 462 13.08 15.78 -15.51
C GLN A 462 14.17 14.98 -14.82
N ASN A 463 15.41 15.48 -14.81
CA ASN A 463 16.54 14.84 -14.12
C ASN A 463 16.75 13.35 -14.53
N CYS A 464 16.42 12.98 -15.76
CA CYS A 464 16.53 11.61 -16.25
C CYS A 464 17.86 11.35 -16.95
N THR A 465 18.21 10.07 -17.14
CA THR A 465 19.35 9.66 -17.96
C THR A 465 18.88 8.72 -19.06
N ILE A 466 19.27 9.03 -20.29
CA ILE A 466 18.93 8.25 -21.49
C ILE A 466 20.20 7.59 -22.03
N ASN A 467 20.24 6.26 -22.04
CA ASN A 467 21.33 5.45 -22.57
C ASN A 467 20.88 4.78 -23.87
N GLY A 468 21.21 5.40 -24.99
CA GLY A 468 20.80 4.99 -26.33
C GLY A 468 20.29 6.17 -27.16
N THR A 469 19.59 5.87 -28.25
CA THR A 469 19.09 6.89 -29.19
C THR A 469 17.60 7.11 -29.06
N LEU A 470 17.14 8.31 -29.39
CA LEU A 470 15.75 8.73 -29.38
C LEU A 470 15.20 8.88 -30.80
N ARG A 471 13.95 8.45 -30.99
CA ARG A 471 13.23 8.58 -32.26
C ARG A 471 11.87 9.22 -32.04
N GLN A 472 11.71 10.46 -32.52
CA GLN A 472 10.45 11.19 -32.41
C GLN A 472 9.77 11.27 -33.77
N LEU A 473 8.75 10.44 -33.96
CA LEU A 473 7.90 10.40 -35.14
C LEU A 473 6.85 11.51 -35.12
N ALA A 474 6.22 11.74 -33.96
CA ALA A 474 5.14 12.70 -33.76
C ALA A 474 5.08 13.16 -32.28
N GLY A 475 4.07 13.93 -31.89
CA GLY A 475 3.86 14.41 -30.52
C GLY A 475 5.01 15.27 -29.93
N THR A 476 4.91 15.65 -28.65
CA THR A 476 5.86 16.57 -27.99
C THR A 476 6.82 15.89 -27.02
N LEU A 477 8.12 16.17 -27.15
CA LEU A 477 9.17 15.77 -26.20
C LEU A 477 9.73 16.98 -25.46
N CYS A 478 9.86 16.89 -24.13
CA CYS A 478 10.52 17.92 -23.32
C CYS A 478 11.49 17.29 -22.30
N PHE A 479 12.77 17.62 -22.40
CA PHE A 479 13.81 17.22 -21.46
C PHE A 479 14.31 18.44 -20.70
N VAL A 480 14.34 18.34 -19.38
CA VAL A 480 14.90 19.35 -18.49
C VAL A 480 15.90 18.69 -17.55
N ASN A 481 17.07 19.30 -17.42
CA ASN A 481 18.17 18.87 -16.53
C ASN A 481 18.58 17.39 -16.70
N SER A 482 18.37 16.82 -17.89
CA SER A 482 18.57 15.39 -18.15
C SER A 482 19.90 15.12 -18.86
N THR A 483 20.38 13.88 -18.78
CA THR A 483 21.61 13.43 -19.45
C THR A 483 21.27 12.50 -20.60
N LEU A 484 21.86 12.73 -21.77
CA LEU A 484 21.66 11.94 -22.98
C LEU A 484 22.99 11.33 -23.42
N ASN A 485 23.07 10.00 -23.40
CA ASN A 485 24.24 9.21 -23.73
C ASN A 485 23.94 8.35 -24.96
N ARG A 486 24.50 8.71 -26.13
CA ARG A 486 24.22 7.97 -27.38
C ARG A 486 25.20 6.83 -27.69
N GLY A 487 26.18 6.61 -26.82
CA GLY A 487 27.29 5.67 -27.09
C GLY A 487 27.98 5.98 -28.42
N ALA A 488 28.12 4.97 -29.27
CA ALA A 488 28.74 5.07 -30.59
C ALA A 488 27.81 5.58 -31.71
N ALA A 489 26.52 5.85 -31.42
CA ALA A 489 25.58 6.28 -32.45
C ALA A 489 25.86 7.71 -32.97
N THR A 490 25.44 7.98 -34.21
CA THR A 490 25.69 9.27 -34.89
C THR A 490 24.87 10.43 -34.32
N TYR A 491 23.67 10.18 -33.79
CA TYR A 491 22.75 11.20 -33.26
C TYR A 491 22.20 10.76 -31.90
N HIS A 492 21.97 11.71 -30.99
CA HIS A 492 21.23 11.47 -29.76
C HIS A 492 19.75 11.27 -30.07
N ALA A 493 19.19 12.16 -30.90
CA ALA A 493 17.79 12.13 -31.28
C ALA A 493 17.61 12.39 -32.78
N THR A 494 16.64 11.71 -33.39
CA THR A 494 16.11 12.05 -34.71
C THR A 494 14.67 12.53 -34.58
N VAL A 495 14.42 13.76 -35.02
CA VAL A 495 13.12 14.45 -35.00
C VAL A 495 12.55 14.49 -36.41
N PHE A 496 11.45 13.78 -36.64
CA PHE A 496 10.83 13.60 -37.96
C PHE A 496 9.89 14.76 -38.33
N PRO A 497 9.46 14.87 -39.61
CA PRO A 497 8.60 15.96 -40.08
C PRO A 497 7.27 16.14 -39.32
N ASP A 498 6.66 15.05 -38.88
CA ASP A 498 5.38 15.06 -38.15
C ASP A 498 5.56 15.33 -36.65
N ALA A 499 6.80 15.37 -36.18
CA ALA A 499 7.13 15.76 -34.82
C ALA A 499 6.71 17.20 -34.56
N LYS A 500 6.29 17.43 -33.34
CA LYS A 500 5.53 18.61 -32.97
C LYS A 500 6.41 19.63 -32.27
N ARG A 501 7.09 19.22 -31.20
CA ARG A 501 8.17 19.94 -30.51
C ARG A 501 9.14 18.95 -29.86
N ALA A 502 10.42 19.28 -29.88
CA ALA A 502 11.48 18.60 -29.13
C ALA A 502 12.29 19.65 -28.37
N ALA A 503 12.16 19.71 -27.05
CA ALA A 503 12.89 20.66 -26.21
C ALA A 503 13.96 19.94 -25.38
N PHE A 504 15.18 20.48 -25.39
CA PHE A 504 16.30 20.02 -24.57
C PHE A 504 16.84 21.20 -23.77
N ILE A 505 16.50 21.27 -22.49
CA ILE A 505 16.79 22.40 -21.60
C ILE A 505 17.71 21.94 -20.47
N GLY A 506 18.84 22.61 -20.26
CA GLY A 506 19.81 22.29 -19.21
C GLY A 506 20.38 20.86 -19.31
N CYS A 507 20.30 20.26 -20.50
CA CYS A 507 20.65 18.86 -20.74
C CYS A 507 22.15 18.67 -21.02
N ASN A 508 22.69 17.57 -20.51
CA ASN A 508 24.05 17.12 -20.80
C ASN A 508 24.04 16.10 -21.93
N PHE A 509 24.96 16.23 -22.89
CA PHE A 509 25.08 15.32 -24.03
C PHE A 509 26.46 14.65 -24.03
N THR A 510 26.48 13.33 -24.16
CA THR A 510 27.72 12.55 -24.26
C THR A 510 27.65 11.50 -25.38
N PRO A 511 28.59 11.50 -26.36
CA PRO A 511 29.57 12.56 -26.68
C PRO A 511 28.93 13.91 -27.03
N ALA A 512 29.70 14.86 -27.59
CA ALA A 512 29.19 16.17 -27.98
C ALA A 512 27.84 16.09 -28.71
N ARG A 513 26.93 17.03 -28.36
CA ARG A 513 25.55 17.07 -28.84
C ARG A 513 25.48 16.92 -30.35
N ALA A 514 24.63 16.00 -30.80
CA ALA A 514 24.16 15.96 -32.18
C ALA A 514 22.71 15.48 -32.22
N ILE A 515 21.86 16.28 -32.86
CA ILE A 515 20.43 16.05 -33.04
C ILE A 515 20.16 16.16 -34.55
N GLN A 516 19.52 15.15 -35.12
CA GLN A 516 19.07 15.18 -36.50
C GLN A 516 17.67 15.78 -36.55
N ASN A 517 17.55 16.98 -37.12
CA ASN A 517 16.27 17.65 -37.29
C ASN A 517 15.78 17.55 -38.73
N ALA A 518 14.83 16.66 -38.99
CA ALA A 518 14.17 16.51 -40.28
C ALA A 518 12.86 17.31 -40.40
N GLY A 519 12.35 17.88 -39.28
CA GLY A 519 11.05 18.59 -39.24
C GLY A 519 11.11 20.11 -39.32
N GLY A 520 12.31 20.69 -39.47
CA GLY A 520 12.51 22.13 -39.64
C GLY A 520 12.91 22.85 -38.34
N ALA A 521 13.53 24.02 -38.48
CA ALA A 521 14.23 24.70 -37.38
C ALA A 521 13.33 25.05 -36.18
N SER A 522 12.03 25.27 -36.38
CA SER A 522 11.10 25.55 -35.28
C SER A 522 10.72 24.32 -34.47
N ARG A 523 11.01 23.09 -34.89
CA ARG A 523 10.63 21.89 -34.14
C ARG A 523 11.54 21.57 -32.98
N VAL A 524 12.81 21.98 -33.05
CA VAL A 524 13.83 21.64 -32.07
C VAL A 524 14.23 22.88 -31.30
N ILE A 525 14.15 22.79 -29.97
CA ILE A 525 14.56 23.84 -29.04
C ILE A 525 15.71 23.29 -28.20
N ILE A 526 16.80 24.05 -28.15
CA ILE A 526 17.97 23.70 -27.35
C ILE A 526 18.34 24.91 -26.50
N ASP A 527 18.44 24.69 -25.20
CA ASP A 527 18.82 25.73 -24.25
C ASP A 527 19.73 25.11 -23.18
N GLY A 528 20.96 25.59 -23.08
CA GLY A 528 21.93 25.05 -22.13
C GLY A 528 21.75 25.56 -20.69
N ARG A 529 20.88 26.53 -20.43
CA ARG A 529 20.60 27.05 -19.08
C ARG A 529 19.87 26.00 -18.24
N ARG A 530 20.21 25.89 -16.96
CA ARG A 530 19.63 24.88 -16.06
C ARG A 530 18.53 25.47 -15.17
N ALA A 531 17.50 24.69 -14.90
CA ALA A 531 16.55 24.99 -13.83
C ALA A 531 17.16 24.63 -12.47
N MET A 532 16.70 25.26 -11.38
CA MET A 532 17.12 24.86 -10.04
C MET A 532 16.76 23.40 -9.77
N PRO A 533 17.71 22.59 -9.26
CA PRO A 533 17.39 21.24 -8.85
C PRO A 533 16.66 21.28 -7.50
N SER A 534 15.55 20.54 -7.38
CA SER A 534 15.04 20.13 -6.07
C SER A 534 15.51 18.70 -5.77
N ALA A 535 16.01 18.47 -4.55
CA ALA A 535 16.37 17.13 -4.11
C ALA A 535 15.09 16.29 -3.96
N MET A 536 15.04 15.16 -4.65
CA MET A 536 13.93 14.21 -4.56
C MET A 536 13.97 13.48 -3.21
N PRO A 537 12.88 13.47 -2.41
CA PRO A 537 12.83 12.69 -1.17
C PRO A 537 12.92 11.18 -1.43
N ASP A 538 13.40 10.44 -0.45
CA ASP A 538 13.39 8.97 -0.44
C ASP A 538 12.18 8.45 0.33
N VAL A 539 11.29 7.73 -0.36
CA VAL A 539 10.20 6.95 0.26
C VAL A 539 10.58 5.48 0.17
N SER A 540 10.69 4.81 1.30
CA SER A 540 11.14 3.41 1.35
C SER A 540 9.98 2.50 1.71
N TRP A 541 9.49 1.75 0.71
CA TRP A 541 8.44 0.75 0.94
C TRP A 541 8.90 -0.37 1.87
N GLN A 542 10.17 -0.76 1.79
CA GLN A 542 10.75 -1.72 2.73
C GLN A 542 10.64 -1.26 4.19
N LYS A 543 10.84 0.03 4.49
CA LYS A 543 10.65 0.57 5.85
C LYS A 543 9.19 0.51 6.28
N VAL A 544 8.25 0.84 5.39
CA VAL A 544 6.81 0.71 5.67
C VAL A 544 6.43 -0.73 6.00
N LYS A 545 6.92 -1.71 5.24
CA LYS A 545 6.70 -3.14 5.53
C LYS A 545 7.32 -3.57 6.86
N GLN A 546 8.54 -3.13 7.16
CA GLN A 546 9.19 -3.39 8.45
C GLN A 546 8.40 -2.79 9.61
N ASP A 547 7.84 -1.60 9.40
CA ASP A 547 7.02 -0.93 10.41
C ASP A 547 5.72 -1.72 10.67
N TYR A 548 4.98 -2.08 9.61
CA TYR A 548 3.82 -2.98 9.70
C TYR A 548 4.13 -4.26 10.49
N GLN A 549 5.24 -4.95 10.15
CA GLN A 549 5.67 -6.17 10.83
C GLN A 549 6.06 -5.97 12.29
N SER A 550 6.37 -4.74 12.70
CA SER A 550 6.74 -4.43 14.08
C SER A 550 5.52 -4.22 15.00
N ARG A 551 4.33 -3.99 14.42
CA ARG A 551 3.10 -3.69 15.16
C ARG A 551 2.48 -4.98 15.69
N GLN A 552 2.43 -5.09 17.02
CA GLN A 552 1.89 -6.25 17.72
C GLN A 552 1.55 -5.91 19.17
N PRO A 553 0.63 -6.65 19.82
CA PRO A 553 0.41 -6.55 21.26
C PRO A 553 1.64 -7.04 22.05
N ALA A 554 1.72 -6.66 23.32
CA ALA A 554 2.81 -7.09 24.21
C ALA A 554 2.75 -8.60 24.55
N ARG A 555 1.59 -9.23 24.41
CA ARG A 555 1.37 -10.68 24.61
C ARG A 555 0.35 -11.21 23.61
N THR A 556 0.34 -12.53 23.43
CA THR A 556 -0.57 -13.24 22.52
C THR A 556 -1.69 -13.99 23.22
N ASN A 557 -1.94 -13.73 24.50
CA ASN A 557 -3.11 -14.25 25.18
C ASN A 557 -4.37 -13.78 24.43
N LEU A 558 -5.28 -14.71 24.12
CA LEU A 558 -6.51 -14.43 23.37
C LEU A 558 -7.70 -14.30 24.32
N TYR A 559 -8.49 -13.25 24.12
CA TYR A 559 -9.68 -12.93 24.88
C TYR A 559 -10.84 -12.75 23.88
N VAL A 560 -11.58 -13.83 23.60
CA VAL A 560 -12.73 -13.80 22.68
C VAL A 560 -13.94 -13.23 23.41
N VAL A 561 -14.44 -12.07 23.01
CA VAL A 561 -15.43 -11.32 23.82
C VAL A 561 -16.78 -12.01 23.95
N THR A 562 -17.14 -12.88 23.02
CA THR A 562 -18.40 -13.66 23.04
C THR A 562 -18.32 -14.85 24.00
N ASP A 563 -17.11 -15.27 24.38
CA ASP A 563 -16.90 -16.41 25.27
C ASP A 563 -17.06 -15.98 26.74
N PRO A 564 -17.44 -16.91 27.64
CA PRO A 564 -17.39 -16.67 29.07
C PRO A 564 -15.96 -16.30 29.54
N PRO A 565 -15.80 -15.32 30.44
CA PRO A 565 -16.84 -14.67 31.23
C PRO A 565 -17.44 -13.39 30.60
N TRP A 566 -16.99 -12.94 29.43
CA TRP A 566 -17.38 -11.64 28.88
C TRP A 566 -18.74 -11.65 28.21
N ASN A 567 -19.09 -12.72 27.48
CA ASN A 567 -20.43 -12.96 26.95
C ASN A 567 -21.05 -11.79 26.15
N ALA A 568 -20.22 -11.01 25.42
CA ALA A 568 -20.71 -10.00 24.49
C ALA A 568 -21.65 -10.65 23.46
N LYS A 569 -22.70 -9.93 23.05
CA LYS A 569 -23.77 -10.46 22.21
C LYS A 569 -23.51 -10.30 20.72
N GLY A 570 -22.98 -9.14 20.29
CA GLY A 570 -22.77 -8.87 18.88
C GLY A 570 -24.06 -8.89 18.06
N ASP A 571 -25.20 -8.55 18.67
CA ASP A 571 -26.55 -8.63 18.06
C ASP A 571 -27.09 -7.29 17.52
N GLY A 572 -26.33 -6.20 17.64
CA GLY A 572 -26.68 -4.84 17.22
C GLY A 572 -27.69 -4.12 18.14
N THR A 573 -28.13 -4.77 19.22
CA THR A 573 -29.20 -4.26 20.10
C THR A 573 -28.79 -4.19 21.57
N THR A 574 -28.07 -5.19 22.05
CA THR A 574 -27.51 -5.26 23.41
C THR A 574 -26.28 -4.37 23.49
N ASP A 575 -26.22 -3.49 24.48
CA ASP A 575 -25.01 -2.69 24.74
C ASP A 575 -23.87 -3.60 25.22
N ASP A 576 -22.86 -3.75 24.37
CA ASP A 576 -21.72 -4.67 24.59
C ASP A 576 -20.53 -3.99 25.27
N ILE A 577 -20.65 -2.70 25.60
CA ILE A 577 -19.55 -1.90 26.12
C ILE A 577 -18.90 -2.50 27.36
N ALA A 578 -19.70 -2.97 28.33
CA ALA A 578 -19.19 -3.50 29.59
C ALA A 578 -18.46 -4.83 29.39
N SER A 579 -18.97 -5.67 28.49
CA SER A 579 -18.39 -6.97 28.13
C SER A 579 -17.03 -6.80 27.45
N ILE A 580 -16.97 -5.97 26.40
CA ILE A 580 -15.75 -5.71 25.64
C ILE A 580 -14.71 -4.98 26.51
N GLN A 581 -15.11 -3.96 27.27
CA GLN A 581 -14.18 -3.23 28.15
C GLN A 581 -13.64 -4.12 29.26
N SER A 582 -14.43 -5.07 29.79
CA SER A 582 -13.94 -6.03 30.78
C SER A 582 -12.87 -6.97 30.19
N ALA A 583 -13.01 -7.39 28.93
CA ALA A 583 -11.98 -8.16 28.22
C ALA A 583 -10.70 -7.35 28.01
N LEU A 584 -10.83 -6.10 27.56
CA LEU A 584 -9.71 -5.15 27.41
C LEU A 584 -8.97 -4.94 28.74
N ASN A 585 -9.71 -4.72 29.82
CA ASN A 585 -9.14 -4.55 31.15
C ASN A 585 -8.44 -5.83 31.64
N ALA A 586 -9.00 -7.01 31.38
CA ALA A 586 -8.38 -8.29 31.74
C ALA A 586 -7.07 -8.53 31.00
N ALA A 587 -7.02 -8.23 29.69
CA ALA A 587 -5.79 -8.25 28.90
C ALA A 587 -4.76 -7.24 29.42
N GLY A 588 -5.20 -6.01 29.75
CA GLY A 588 -4.34 -4.97 30.32
C GLY A 588 -3.73 -5.37 31.67
N VAL A 589 -4.53 -5.94 32.58
CA VAL A 589 -4.06 -6.48 33.88
C VAL A 589 -3.08 -7.65 33.68
N ALA A 590 -3.29 -8.46 32.65
CA ALA A 590 -2.35 -9.50 32.26
C ALA A 590 -1.08 -8.95 31.60
N GLY A 591 -0.93 -7.63 31.40
CA GLY A 591 0.25 -7.01 30.80
C GLY A 591 0.28 -7.08 29.27
N GLY A 592 -0.89 -7.21 28.63
CA GLY A 592 -1.07 -7.26 27.18
C GLY A 592 -1.88 -8.47 26.72
N GLY A 593 -2.30 -8.45 25.46
CA GLY A 593 -3.09 -9.52 24.87
C GLY A 593 -3.85 -9.07 23.62
N ILE A 594 -4.57 -10.01 23.02
CA ILE A 594 -5.46 -9.80 21.88
C ILE A 594 -6.89 -9.95 22.38
N VAL A 595 -7.66 -8.86 22.35
CA VAL A 595 -9.11 -8.91 22.55
C VAL A 595 -9.77 -9.04 21.20
N PHE A 596 -10.40 -10.19 20.96
CA PHE A 596 -10.92 -10.56 19.65
C PHE A 596 -12.44 -10.44 19.60
N LEU A 597 -12.93 -9.78 18.56
CA LEU A 597 -14.33 -9.61 18.21
C LEU A 597 -14.67 -10.54 17.03
N PRO A 598 -15.42 -11.64 17.26
CA PRO A 598 -16.02 -12.41 16.17
C PRO A 598 -16.96 -11.58 15.28
N GLY A 599 -17.41 -12.14 14.16
CA GLY A 599 -18.37 -11.46 13.28
C GLY A 599 -19.67 -11.14 14.01
N GLY A 600 -20.15 -9.90 13.89
CA GLY A 600 -21.34 -9.42 14.60
C GLY A 600 -21.41 -7.90 14.70
N LYS A 601 -22.55 -7.40 15.19
CA LYS A 601 -22.85 -5.97 15.38
C LYS A 601 -22.79 -5.64 16.87
N TYR A 602 -21.82 -4.84 17.30
CA TYR A 602 -21.58 -4.51 18.71
C TYR A 602 -22.04 -3.09 18.99
N LYS A 603 -23.18 -2.95 19.67
CA LYS A 603 -23.70 -1.65 20.08
C LYS A 603 -22.86 -1.07 21.22
N LEU A 604 -22.41 0.18 21.06
CA LEU A 604 -21.56 0.90 22.01
C LEU A 604 -22.24 2.19 22.48
N LEU A 605 -22.73 2.21 23.72
CA LEU A 605 -23.30 3.43 24.31
C LEU A 605 -22.24 4.39 24.90
N ASN A 606 -20.97 3.96 24.98
CA ASN A 606 -19.86 4.74 25.54
C ASN A 606 -18.54 4.42 24.82
N SER A 607 -17.44 5.06 25.23
CA SER A 607 -16.09 4.83 24.71
C SER A 607 -15.47 3.53 25.18
N LEU A 608 -14.75 2.86 24.27
CA LEU A 608 -13.79 1.82 24.61
C LEU A 608 -12.39 2.42 24.80
N VAL A 609 -11.67 1.96 25.81
CA VAL A 609 -10.25 2.30 26.04
C VAL A 609 -9.43 1.04 25.88
N VAL A 610 -8.53 1.01 24.89
CA VAL A 610 -7.60 -0.10 24.65
C VAL A 610 -6.33 0.15 25.46
N PRO A 611 -6.02 -0.67 26.49
CA PRO A 611 -4.86 -0.45 27.34
C PRO A 611 -3.53 -0.64 26.60
N GLY A 612 -2.45 -0.07 27.13
CA GLY A 612 -1.11 -0.25 26.55
C GLY A 612 -0.70 -1.73 26.52
N GLY A 613 -0.13 -2.16 25.38
CA GLY A 613 0.25 -3.56 25.13
C GLY A 613 -0.93 -4.47 24.74
N VAL A 614 -2.16 -3.95 24.66
CA VAL A 614 -3.35 -4.67 24.21
C VAL A 614 -3.70 -4.28 22.79
N GLU A 615 -4.24 -5.23 22.04
CA GLU A 615 -4.78 -5.02 20.71
C GLU A 615 -6.26 -5.43 20.68
N LEU A 616 -7.12 -4.55 20.18
CA LEU A 616 -8.51 -4.86 19.85
C LEU A 616 -8.57 -5.29 18.37
N ARG A 617 -8.99 -6.52 18.12
CA ARG A 617 -8.93 -7.16 16.79
C ARG A 617 -10.29 -7.69 16.36
N GLY A 618 -10.75 -7.33 15.16
CA GLY A 618 -11.88 -7.95 14.49
C GLY A 618 -11.47 -9.08 13.55
N THR A 619 -12.40 -9.53 12.71
CA THR A 619 -12.20 -10.71 11.84
C THR A 619 -11.33 -10.43 10.61
N TYR A 620 -11.23 -9.17 10.17
CA TYR A 620 -10.45 -8.82 8.98
C TYR A 620 -8.97 -8.64 9.32
N GLU A 621 -8.08 -9.21 8.52
CA GLU A 621 -6.65 -8.91 8.65
C GLU A 621 -6.20 -7.70 7.82
N MET A 622 -7.03 -7.23 6.89
CA MET A 622 -6.68 -6.27 5.83
C MET A 622 -7.90 -5.41 5.40
N ARG A 623 -7.72 -4.62 4.32
CA ARG A 623 -8.78 -3.81 3.67
C ARG A 623 -10.06 -4.61 3.48
N HIS A 624 -11.19 -3.96 3.79
CA HIS A 624 -12.52 -4.54 3.67
C HIS A 624 -13.58 -3.44 3.45
N ARG A 625 -14.83 -3.85 3.23
CA ARG A 625 -16.04 -3.01 3.22
C ARG A 625 -17.18 -3.67 4.00
N THR A 626 -18.27 -2.95 4.19
CA THR A 626 -19.53 -3.44 4.77
C THR A 626 -20.49 -4.07 3.76
N TRP A 627 -19.98 -4.57 2.63
CA TRP A 627 -20.83 -5.23 1.63
C TRP A 627 -21.39 -6.54 2.21
N PRO A 628 -22.70 -6.81 2.09
CA PRO A 628 -23.25 -8.11 2.42
C PRO A 628 -22.68 -9.22 1.55
N GLY A 629 -22.41 -10.37 2.17
CA GLY A 629 -22.06 -11.59 1.44
C GLY A 629 -23.26 -12.20 0.72
N GLY A 630 -23.07 -13.40 0.17
CA GLY A 630 -24.14 -14.13 -0.53
C GLY A 630 -25.39 -14.45 0.31
N ASP A 631 -25.30 -14.33 1.64
CA ASP A 631 -26.40 -14.48 2.59
C ASP A 631 -27.15 -13.16 2.91
N GLY A 632 -26.70 -12.02 2.36
CA GLY A 632 -27.33 -10.72 2.57
C GLY A 632 -26.89 -9.97 3.82
N GLU A 633 -25.93 -10.51 4.59
CA GLU A 633 -25.44 -9.93 5.85
C GLU A 633 -24.04 -9.35 5.67
N ALA A 634 -23.78 -8.17 6.25
CA ALA A 634 -22.44 -7.59 6.25
C ALA A 634 -21.48 -8.46 7.07
N LYS A 635 -20.25 -8.60 6.57
CA LYS A 635 -19.23 -9.44 7.20
C LYS A 635 -18.37 -8.65 8.17
N GLY A 636 -17.95 -9.34 9.23
CA GLY A 636 -16.96 -8.94 10.22
C GLY A 636 -17.48 -8.30 11.49
N ALA A 637 -16.55 -7.75 12.28
CA ALA A 637 -16.85 -7.09 13.55
C ALA A 637 -17.22 -5.62 13.32
N ILE A 638 -18.51 -5.30 13.49
CA ILE A 638 -19.06 -3.97 13.27
C ILE A 638 -19.35 -3.32 14.63
N LEU A 639 -18.53 -2.35 15.02
CA LEU A 639 -18.77 -1.49 16.17
C LEU A 639 -19.78 -0.41 15.81
N GLN A 640 -20.82 -0.22 16.61
CA GLN A 640 -21.89 0.75 16.37
C GLN A 640 -21.91 1.80 17.49
N PRO A 641 -21.22 2.94 17.35
CA PRO A 641 -21.20 3.99 18.36
C PRO A 641 -22.53 4.77 18.40
N TYR A 642 -23.04 4.98 19.62
CA TYR A 642 -24.24 5.80 19.88
C TYR A 642 -23.97 6.96 20.86
N GLY A 643 -22.89 6.88 21.64
CA GLY A 643 -22.56 7.87 22.68
C GLY A 643 -22.13 9.23 22.13
N ASN A 644 -22.28 10.27 22.97
CA ASN A 644 -21.76 11.63 22.77
C ASN A 644 -22.23 12.36 21.49
N GLN A 645 -23.47 12.12 21.07
CA GLN A 645 -24.09 12.89 19.99
C GLN A 645 -24.10 14.39 20.28
N LEU A 646 -23.96 15.19 19.21
CA LEU A 646 -23.94 16.65 19.25
C LEU A 646 -22.72 17.25 19.99
N GLU A 647 -21.75 16.43 20.37
CA GLU A 647 -20.48 16.86 20.96
C GLU A 647 -19.32 16.54 20.00
N THR A 648 -18.39 17.47 19.80
CA THR A 648 -17.18 17.24 18.98
C THR A 648 -15.91 17.01 19.79
N ASP A 649 -15.93 17.42 21.06
CA ASP A 649 -14.77 17.38 21.98
C ASP A 649 -14.97 16.32 23.08
N GLY A 650 -16.03 15.52 22.97
CA GLY A 650 -16.36 14.45 23.88
C GLY A 650 -15.44 13.22 23.75
N PRO A 651 -15.65 12.18 24.59
CA PRO A 651 -14.92 10.93 24.50
C PRO A 651 -15.07 10.26 23.11
N PRO A 652 -13.98 9.68 22.55
CA PRO A 652 -14.01 9.04 21.23
C PRO A 652 -14.76 7.70 21.25
N ALA A 653 -15.07 7.10 20.10
CA ALA A 653 -15.62 5.73 20.10
C ALA A 653 -14.58 4.72 20.64
N VAL A 654 -13.33 4.83 20.19
CA VAL A 654 -12.18 4.05 20.69
C VAL A 654 -11.00 4.99 21.00
N ALA A 655 -10.48 4.88 22.22
CA ALA A 655 -9.23 5.49 22.63
C ALA A 655 -8.11 4.45 22.69
N LEU A 656 -6.96 4.77 22.08
CA LEU A 656 -5.77 3.93 22.04
C LEU A 656 -4.70 4.49 22.97
N GLU A 657 -4.41 3.80 24.07
CA GLU A 657 -3.30 4.15 24.97
C GLU A 657 -1.94 3.80 24.32
N ALA A 658 -0.85 4.32 24.87
CA ALA A 658 0.49 4.07 24.32
C ALA A 658 0.79 2.56 24.15
N ASN A 659 1.33 2.18 22.98
CA ASN A 659 1.62 0.79 22.58
C ASN A 659 0.38 -0.11 22.43
N SER A 660 -0.79 0.47 22.11
CA SER A 660 -2.01 -0.29 21.82
C SER A 660 -2.39 -0.28 20.34
N GLY A 661 -3.20 -1.25 19.93
CA GLY A 661 -3.57 -1.48 18.54
C GLY A 661 -5.06 -1.65 18.30
N LEU A 662 -5.50 -1.28 17.10
CA LEU A 662 -6.83 -1.58 16.56
C LEU A 662 -6.70 -2.21 15.17
N ILE A 663 -7.26 -3.40 14.99
CA ILE A 663 -7.17 -4.14 13.72
C ILE A 663 -8.53 -4.66 13.28
N GLY A 664 -8.88 -4.51 12.01
CA GLY A 664 -9.87 -5.39 11.38
C GLY A 664 -11.32 -5.17 11.74
N VAL A 665 -11.69 -3.96 12.17
CA VAL A 665 -13.06 -3.62 12.59
C VAL A 665 -13.68 -2.57 11.66
N THR A 666 -15.01 -2.58 11.57
CA THR A 666 -15.78 -1.49 10.97
C THR A 666 -16.47 -0.68 12.06
N PHE A 667 -16.50 0.64 11.95
CA PHE A 667 -17.39 1.53 12.70
C PHE A 667 -18.57 1.94 11.84
N SER A 668 -19.80 1.77 12.32
CA SER A 668 -21.01 2.24 11.63
C SER A 668 -21.86 3.08 12.58
N TYR A 669 -22.00 4.38 12.28
CA TYR A 669 -22.82 5.30 13.08
C TYR A 669 -24.28 5.16 12.65
N GLU A 670 -25.01 4.29 13.33
CA GLU A 670 -26.38 3.92 12.95
C GLU A 670 -27.42 5.04 13.17
N GLU A 671 -27.08 6.10 13.90
CA GLU A 671 -27.95 7.28 14.10
C GLU A 671 -27.50 8.50 13.27
N GLN A 672 -26.55 8.32 12.35
CA GLN A 672 -26.20 9.38 11.40
C GLN A 672 -27.30 9.54 10.35
N ASP A 673 -27.99 10.68 10.35
CA ASP A 673 -29.09 10.98 9.40
C ASP A 673 -28.57 11.83 8.23
N PRO A 674 -28.60 11.34 6.98
CA PRO A 674 -28.23 12.12 5.79
C PRO A 674 -28.96 13.46 5.64
N ALA A 675 -30.20 13.55 6.14
CA ALA A 675 -30.98 14.79 6.10
C ALA A 675 -30.57 15.78 7.20
N ASN A 676 -30.00 15.29 8.31
CA ASN A 676 -29.60 16.09 9.48
C ASN A 676 -28.30 15.55 10.08
N LEU A 677 -27.18 15.84 9.41
CA LEU A 677 -25.87 15.34 9.83
C LEU A 677 -25.56 15.76 11.27
N THR A 678 -25.34 14.76 12.12
CA THR A 678 -25.12 14.88 13.55
C THR A 678 -23.62 14.90 13.85
N PRO A 679 -23.12 15.91 14.59
CA PRO A 679 -21.75 15.93 15.09
C PRO A 679 -21.48 14.79 16.07
N TYR A 680 -20.30 14.19 15.95
CA TYR A 680 -19.75 13.21 16.90
C TYR A 680 -18.28 13.53 17.22
N PRO A 681 -17.75 13.06 18.36
CA PRO A 681 -16.33 13.12 18.65
C PRO A 681 -15.52 12.22 17.71
N PRO A 682 -14.18 12.20 17.82
CA PRO A 682 -13.33 11.30 17.03
C PRO A 682 -13.80 9.84 17.12
N THR A 683 -13.81 9.13 15.99
CA THR A 683 -14.02 7.67 16.02
C THR A 683 -12.85 6.99 16.71
N ILE A 684 -11.63 7.39 16.36
CA ILE A 684 -10.38 6.87 16.91
C ILE A 684 -9.55 8.02 17.45
N GLN A 685 -9.06 7.89 18.69
CA GLN A 685 -8.12 8.86 19.28
C GLN A 685 -6.88 8.15 19.81
N GLY A 686 -5.70 8.58 19.36
CA GLY A 686 -4.44 8.18 19.98
C GLY A 686 -4.19 8.96 21.28
N ARG A 687 -3.67 8.29 22.30
CA ARG A 687 -3.32 8.87 23.62
C ARG A 687 -1.87 8.63 24.04
N GLY A 688 -1.00 8.32 23.08
CA GLY A 688 0.43 8.16 23.34
C GLY A 688 1.20 7.53 22.19
N ASP A 689 2.45 7.18 22.49
CA ASP A 689 3.39 6.67 21.49
C ASP A 689 3.04 5.25 21.02
N ASN A 690 3.51 4.90 19.82
CA ASN A 690 3.42 3.55 19.24
C ASN A 690 1.99 3.01 19.05
N VAL A 691 0.97 3.86 18.96
CA VAL A 691 -0.38 3.43 18.59
C VAL A 691 -0.42 2.98 17.13
N TYR A 692 -1.23 1.96 16.83
CA TYR A 692 -1.40 1.50 15.45
C TYR A 692 -2.84 1.14 15.11
N VAL A 693 -3.22 1.40 13.86
CA VAL A 693 -4.55 1.11 13.30
C VAL A 693 -4.35 0.41 11.95
N ILE A 694 -4.92 -0.77 11.77
CA ILE A 694 -4.68 -1.61 10.58
C ILE A 694 -6.00 -2.17 10.05
N GLY A 695 -6.33 -1.88 8.80
CA GLY A 695 -7.51 -2.43 8.13
C GLY A 695 -8.79 -2.10 8.89
N VAL A 696 -9.06 -0.82 9.10
CA VAL A 696 -10.24 -0.32 9.83
C VAL A 696 -11.09 0.51 8.88
N VAL A 697 -12.40 0.37 8.97
CA VAL A 697 -13.35 1.07 8.10
C VAL A 697 -14.31 1.91 8.92
N SER A 698 -14.62 3.13 8.46
CA SER A 698 -15.70 3.94 9.06
C SER A 698 -16.49 4.69 7.99
N PRO A 699 -17.65 4.20 7.52
CA PRO A 699 -18.35 4.79 6.38
C PRO A 699 -18.89 6.20 6.58
N ASN A 700 -19.23 6.58 7.81
CA ASN A 700 -20.07 7.76 8.08
C ASN A 700 -19.71 8.48 9.39
N SER A 701 -18.43 8.44 9.77
CA SER A 701 -17.94 9.19 10.92
C SER A 701 -18.05 10.70 10.70
N TRP A 702 -18.23 11.47 11.78
CA TRP A 702 -18.12 12.94 11.70
C TRP A 702 -16.65 13.38 11.69
N TYR A 703 -15.88 12.84 12.63
CA TYR A 703 -14.44 13.04 12.81
C TYR A 703 -13.79 11.66 12.89
N TYR A 704 -12.93 11.32 11.93
CA TYR A 704 -12.41 9.95 11.84
C TYR A 704 -11.28 9.66 12.84
N VAL A 705 -10.10 10.29 12.66
CA VAL A 705 -8.89 9.95 13.44
C VAL A 705 -8.25 11.21 14.03
N ASP A 706 -8.06 11.18 15.35
CA ASP A 706 -7.42 12.22 16.15
C ASP A 706 -6.05 11.77 16.67
N LEU A 707 -4.99 12.40 16.16
CA LEU A 707 -3.60 12.26 16.60
C LEU A 707 -3.03 13.64 17.02
N ASP A 708 -3.91 14.55 17.40
CA ASP A 708 -3.58 15.94 17.76
C ASP A 708 -3.85 16.23 19.24
N THR A 709 -4.99 15.78 19.78
CA THR A 709 -5.34 16.03 21.19
C THR A 709 -4.24 15.57 22.14
N TYR A 710 -3.60 14.44 21.83
CA TYR A 710 -2.42 13.93 22.52
C TYR A 710 -1.27 13.71 21.55
N LYS A 711 -0.06 13.91 22.04
CA LYS A 711 1.15 13.58 21.29
C LYS A 711 1.24 12.07 21.06
N CYS A 712 1.31 11.68 19.79
CA CYS A 712 1.38 10.29 19.34
C CYS A 712 2.62 10.10 18.47
N THR A 713 3.78 9.81 19.07
CA THR A 713 5.01 9.54 18.28
C THR A 713 5.09 8.09 17.84
N ASN A 714 5.69 7.88 16.67
CA ASN A 714 5.79 6.57 16.02
C ASN A 714 4.42 5.89 15.85
N HIS A 715 3.37 6.65 15.55
CA HIS A 715 2.08 6.05 15.20
C HIS A 715 2.13 5.42 13.80
N PHE A 716 1.30 4.40 13.56
CA PHE A 716 1.21 3.74 12.25
C PHE A 716 -0.24 3.43 11.89
N ILE A 717 -0.73 4.12 10.87
CA ILE A 717 -2.10 3.97 10.36
C ILE A 717 -2.02 3.37 8.97
N TYR A 718 -2.61 2.19 8.77
CA TYR A 718 -2.54 1.46 7.51
C TYR A 718 -3.92 0.93 7.10
N MET A 719 -4.41 1.32 5.93
CA MET A 719 -5.74 0.93 5.45
C MET A 719 -6.87 1.35 6.43
N ALA A 720 -6.80 2.58 6.94
CA ALA A 720 -7.91 3.21 7.64
C ALA A 720 -8.83 3.86 6.59
N ASP A 721 -9.76 3.07 6.07
CA ASP A 721 -10.63 3.44 4.94
C ASP A 721 -12.00 3.95 5.44
N GLY A 722 -12.80 4.59 4.59
CA GLY A 722 -14.15 5.02 4.93
C GLY A 722 -14.46 6.47 4.56
N PHE A 723 -15.07 7.24 5.46
CA PHE A 723 -15.37 8.64 5.26
C PHE A 723 -15.52 9.38 6.60
N GLY A 724 -14.82 10.52 6.72
CA GLY A 724 -15.05 11.51 7.78
C GLY A 724 -15.84 12.68 7.19
N LEU A 725 -17.05 12.95 7.65
CA LEU A 725 -17.93 13.97 7.08
C LEU A 725 -17.37 15.38 7.25
N ARG A 726 -16.79 15.69 8.42
CA ARG A 726 -16.23 17.01 8.74
C ARG A 726 -14.71 17.01 8.81
N LYS A 727 -14.13 15.99 9.45
CA LYS A 727 -12.68 15.85 9.61
C LYS A 727 -12.25 14.41 9.34
N GLY A 728 -11.25 14.23 8.49
CA GLY A 728 -10.59 12.94 8.30
C GLY A 728 -9.53 12.68 9.36
N PHE A 729 -8.28 12.91 9.00
CA PHE A 729 -7.10 12.76 9.86
C PHE A 729 -6.63 14.12 10.36
N VAL A 730 -6.47 14.25 11.68
CA VAL A 730 -5.90 15.45 12.30
C VAL A 730 -4.66 15.03 13.08
N VAL A 731 -3.52 15.63 12.73
CA VAL A 731 -2.22 15.27 13.30
C VAL A 731 -1.51 16.55 13.76
N GLY A 732 -1.03 16.56 14.99
CA GLY A 732 -0.36 17.72 15.56
C GLY A 732 0.27 17.45 16.92
N ASN A 733 0.46 18.49 17.72
CA ASN A 733 0.95 18.43 19.09
C ASN A 733 2.31 17.69 19.27
N GLY A 734 3.16 17.75 18.25
CA GLY A 734 4.46 17.10 18.18
C GLY A 734 4.38 15.61 17.83
N SER A 735 3.24 15.13 17.31
CA SER A 735 3.07 13.77 16.79
C SER A 735 3.98 13.49 15.59
N SER A 736 4.30 12.21 15.40
CA SER A 736 5.06 11.77 14.24
C SER A 736 4.73 10.32 13.91
N GLY A 737 4.67 9.98 12.64
CA GLY A 737 4.35 8.61 12.25
C GLY A 737 4.22 8.41 10.76
N SER A 738 3.37 7.46 10.39
CA SER A 738 3.02 7.18 9.01
C SER A 738 1.54 6.89 8.88
N ILE A 739 0.93 7.51 7.87
CA ILE A 739 -0.41 7.20 7.39
C ILE A 739 -0.23 6.63 5.99
N VAL A 740 -0.72 5.42 5.77
CA VAL A 740 -0.36 4.63 4.60
C VAL A 740 -1.62 3.97 4.06
N ASN A 741 -1.88 4.17 2.77
CA ASN A 741 -2.92 3.48 2.02
C ASN A 741 -4.33 3.65 2.61
N CYS A 742 -4.62 4.82 3.17
CA CYS A 742 -5.92 5.16 3.72
C CYS A 742 -6.79 5.79 2.64
N HIS A 743 -7.93 5.15 2.36
CA HIS A 743 -8.81 5.50 1.26
C HIS A 743 -10.15 6.00 1.80
N ALA A 744 -10.48 7.26 1.52
CA ALA A 744 -11.79 7.80 1.80
C ALA A 744 -12.65 7.99 0.54
N ASN A 745 -13.79 7.31 0.51
CA ASN A 745 -14.76 7.42 -0.58
C ASN A 745 -16.18 7.36 -0.02
N TRP A 746 -17.00 8.36 -0.31
CA TRP A 746 -18.38 8.43 0.19
C TRP A 746 -19.23 7.20 -0.20
N THR A 747 -18.83 6.45 -1.24
CA THR A 747 -19.45 5.16 -1.60
C THR A 747 -19.39 4.14 -0.46
N TYR A 748 -18.44 4.26 0.49
CA TYR A 748 -18.48 3.45 1.71
C TYR A 748 -19.80 3.62 2.46
N TRP A 749 -20.41 4.82 2.49
CA TRP A 749 -21.70 5.06 3.13
C TRP A 749 -22.88 4.56 2.28
N ILE A 750 -22.80 4.70 0.96
CA ILE A 750 -23.79 4.15 0.01
C ILE A 750 -23.84 2.63 0.09
N ASP A 751 -22.65 2.02 0.14
CA ASP A 751 -22.43 0.57 0.20
C ASP A 751 -22.56 0.00 1.62
N ASN A 752 -23.01 0.82 2.59
CA ASN A 752 -23.30 0.36 3.95
C ASN A 752 -24.67 -0.37 4.00
N TYR A 753 -24.85 -1.39 3.16
CA TYR A 753 -26.16 -1.99 2.83
C TYR A 753 -26.94 -2.54 4.03
N ASP A 754 -26.22 -3.02 5.04
CA ASP A 754 -26.76 -3.69 6.23
C ASP A 754 -26.84 -2.74 7.46
N SER A 755 -26.68 -1.44 7.22
CA SER A 755 -26.83 -0.38 8.21
C SER A 755 -28.16 0.35 8.05
N GLN A 756 -28.76 0.75 9.17
CA GLN A 756 -29.99 1.55 9.13
C GLN A 756 -29.73 2.99 8.69
N SER A 757 -28.48 3.48 8.80
CA SER A 757 -28.09 4.82 8.36
C SER A 757 -27.60 4.86 6.92
N ARG A 758 -27.75 3.79 6.13
CA ARG A 758 -27.32 3.73 4.73
C ARG A 758 -27.73 4.98 3.94
N LEU A 759 -26.76 5.57 3.22
CA LEU A 759 -27.01 6.75 2.40
C LEU A 759 -27.93 6.43 1.22
N SER A 760 -29.07 7.10 1.15
CA SER A 760 -30.06 6.91 0.07
C SER A 760 -29.74 7.80 -1.13
N GLN A 761 -30.13 7.37 -2.33
CA GLN A 761 -29.96 8.15 -3.55
C GLN A 761 -30.62 9.54 -3.50
N ALA A 762 -31.68 9.70 -2.70
CA ALA A 762 -32.36 10.99 -2.55
C ALA A 762 -31.54 12.00 -1.74
N ASP A 763 -30.68 11.53 -0.83
CA ASP A 763 -29.90 12.36 0.08
C ASP A 763 -28.44 12.56 -0.36
N GLU A 764 -28.00 11.79 -1.36
CA GLU A 764 -26.63 11.82 -1.91
C GLU A 764 -26.18 13.25 -2.25
N TYR A 765 -27.05 14.05 -2.89
CA TYR A 765 -26.71 15.41 -3.29
C TYR A 765 -26.47 16.34 -2.10
N SER A 766 -27.35 16.33 -1.08
CA SER A 766 -27.20 17.21 0.09
C SER A 766 -25.99 16.85 0.94
N VAL A 767 -25.69 15.56 1.06
CA VAL A 767 -24.50 15.08 1.77
C VAL A 767 -23.24 15.46 1.01
N LYS A 768 -23.21 15.25 -0.31
CA LYS A 768 -22.10 15.68 -1.18
C LYS A 768 -21.85 17.19 -1.05
N ASP A 769 -22.91 17.99 -1.16
CA ASP A 769 -22.85 19.44 -1.01
C ASP A 769 -22.26 19.84 0.35
N PHE A 770 -22.74 19.24 1.46
CA PHE A 770 -22.16 19.49 2.78
C PHE A 770 -20.65 19.16 2.83
N ILE A 771 -20.25 18.00 2.32
CA ILE A 771 -18.86 17.53 2.35
C ILE A 771 -17.95 18.46 1.55
N GLU A 772 -18.31 18.83 0.33
CA GLU A 772 -17.51 19.71 -0.53
C GLU A 772 -17.34 21.11 0.06
N HIS A 773 -18.23 21.53 0.96
CA HIS A 773 -18.16 22.82 1.65
C HIS A 773 -17.45 22.76 3.01
N ASN A 774 -17.39 21.59 3.66
CA ASN A 774 -17.00 21.49 5.06
C ASN A 774 -15.91 20.47 5.36
N ASN A 775 -15.67 19.47 4.51
CA ASN A 775 -14.74 18.39 4.81
C ASN A 775 -13.27 18.85 4.76
N GLU A 776 -12.53 18.51 5.80
CA GLU A 776 -11.08 18.65 5.90
C GLU A 776 -10.45 17.26 6.03
N ALA A 777 -9.97 16.72 4.91
CA ALA A 777 -9.49 15.34 4.83
C ALA A 777 -8.22 15.10 5.67
N TYR A 778 -7.23 15.99 5.52
CA TYR A 778 -6.02 16.00 6.35
C TYR A 778 -5.76 17.38 6.92
N ILE A 779 -5.53 17.46 8.23
CA ILE A 779 -5.11 18.68 8.94
C ILE A 779 -3.79 18.38 9.64
N LEU A 780 -2.72 19.01 9.19
CA LEU A 780 -1.37 18.81 9.72
C LEU A 780 -0.88 20.08 10.44
N GLY A 781 -0.70 19.98 11.76
CA GLY A 781 -0.17 21.02 12.65
C GLY A 781 1.31 20.81 12.99
N ASP A 782 1.67 20.83 14.27
CA ASP A 782 3.03 20.51 14.75
C ASP A 782 3.26 19.00 14.64
N CYS A 783 3.75 18.51 13.50
CA CYS A 783 3.95 17.08 13.28
C CYS A 783 5.09 16.75 12.29
N SER A 784 5.47 15.47 12.23
CA SER A 784 6.41 14.93 11.23
C SER A 784 5.85 13.64 10.62
N GLU A 785 5.31 13.72 9.40
CA GLU A 785 4.54 12.64 8.79
C GLU A 785 5.10 12.10 7.48
N LEU A 786 4.90 10.80 7.29
CA LEU A 786 5.01 10.11 6.02
C LEU A 786 3.61 9.68 5.57
N LEU A 787 3.13 10.25 4.45
CA LEU A 787 1.84 9.94 3.83
C LEU A 787 2.08 9.15 2.54
N VAL A 788 1.48 7.97 2.39
CA VAL A 788 1.87 7.02 1.33
C VAL A 788 0.65 6.34 0.73
N LYS A 789 0.33 6.66 -0.52
CA LYS A 789 -0.77 6.07 -1.32
C LYS A 789 -2.16 6.35 -0.74
N ASP A 790 -2.32 7.46 -0.04
CA ASP A 790 -3.61 7.86 0.50
C ASP A 790 -4.48 8.54 -0.57
N PHE A 791 -5.79 8.35 -0.48
CA PHE A 791 -6.75 8.86 -1.46
C PHE A 791 -8.02 9.35 -0.81
N TRP A 792 -8.51 10.52 -1.23
CA TRP A 792 -9.81 11.06 -0.84
C TRP A 792 -10.57 11.60 -2.04
N ILE A 793 -11.87 11.33 -2.10
CA ILE A 793 -12.81 11.96 -3.02
C ILE A 793 -13.80 12.84 -2.26
N PHE A 794 -14.21 13.98 -2.83
CA PHE A 794 -15.12 14.96 -2.23
C PHE A 794 -14.55 15.61 -0.97
N THR A 795 -13.88 16.74 -1.14
CA THR A 795 -13.33 17.49 -0.01
C THR A 795 -13.42 18.99 -0.24
N ARG A 796 -13.63 19.76 0.84
CA ARG A 796 -13.41 21.21 0.79
C ARG A 796 -11.92 21.51 0.70
N TYR A 797 -11.16 20.86 1.57
CA TYR A 797 -9.71 20.88 1.59
C TYR A 797 -9.17 19.45 1.63
N PHE A 798 -8.39 19.06 0.62
CA PHE A 798 -7.77 17.74 0.63
C PHE A 798 -6.66 17.67 1.68
N THR A 799 -5.76 18.66 1.74
CA THR A 799 -4.77 18.72 2.84
C THR A 799 -4.48 20.16 3.24
N ARG A 800 -4.60 20.43 4.55
CA ARG A 800 -4.28 21.72 5.18
C ARG A 800 -3.03 21.61 6.03
N PHE A 801 -2.12 22.57 5.87
CA PHE A 801 -0.90 22.69 6.68
C PHE A 801 -0.97 23.97 7.51
N ILE A 802 -1.07 23.83 8.83
CA ILE A 802 -1.32 24.94 9.75
C ILE A 802 -0.17 25.11 10.75
N SER A 803 -0.06 26.30 11.33
CA SER A 803 0.80 26.50 12.50
C SER A 803 0.12 25.98 13.76
N GLN A 804 0.88 25.32 14.61
CA GLN A 804 0.45 24.92 15.95
C GLN A 804 1.66 24.97 16.88
N ASN A 805 1.49 25.43 18.12
CA ASN A 805 2.57 25.48 19.11
C ASN A 805 3.85 26.23 18.63
N GLY A 806 3.69 27.19 17.72
CA GLY A 806 4.80 27.94 17.12
C GLY A 806 5.62 27.16 16.08
N ARG A 807 5.11 26.02 15.60
CA ARG A 807 5.73 25.13 14.60
C ARG A 807 4.76 24.83 13.47
N GLY A 808 5.29 24.53 12.29
CA GLY A 808 4.52 24.00 11.17
C GLY A 808 4.90 22.53 10.89
N PRO A 809 4.13 21.83 10.05
CA PRO A 809 4.36 20.41 9.78
C PRO A 809 5.61 20.16 8.93
N SER A 810 6.20 18.98 9.11
CA SER A 810 7.14 18.39 8.16
C SER A 810 6.48 17.15 7.55
N ALA A 811 6.32 17.10 6.23
CA ALA A 811 5.62 15.96 5.60
C ALA A 811 6.29 15.50 4.30
N THR A 812 6.36 14.20 4.09
CA THR A 812 6.63 13.61 2.78
C THR A 812 5.44 12.79 2.34
N CYS A 813 4.85 13.16 1.21
CA CYS A 813 3.67 12.55 0.65
C CYS A 813 4.04 11.86 -0.67
N PHE A 814 3.73 10.57 -0.82
CA PHE A 814 3.86 9.84 -2.08
C PHE A 814 2.50 9.33 -2.53
N ALA A 815 2.13 9.61 -3.80
CA ALA A 815 0.84 9.23 -4.36
C ALA A 815 -0.34 9.62 -3.43
N HIS A 816 -0.24 10.79 -2.80
CA HIS A 816 -1.28 11.39 -1.97
C HIS A 816 -2.26 12.10 -2.89
N MET A 817 -3.40 11.46 -3.16
CA MET A 817 -4.28 11.77 -4.28
C MET A 817 -5.63 12.33 -3.82
N GLY A 818 -6.11 13.37 -4.51
CA GLY A 818 -7.41 13.99 -4.25
C GLY A 818 -8.27 13.95 -5.50
N ASP A 819 -9.52 13.53 -5.36
CA ASP A 819 -10.53 13.56 -6.42
C ASP A 819 -11.72 14.41 -6.00
N ILE A 820 -12.40 15.00 -6.98
CA ILE A 820 -13.51 15.94 -6.83
C ILE A 820 -13.36 16.86 -5.61
N THR A 821 -12.24 17.57 -5.58
CA THR A 821 -11.84 18.42 -4.46
C THR A 821 -12.02 19.88 -4.81
N VAL A 822 -12.48 20.70 -3.87
CA VAL A 822 -12.61 22.16 -4.09
C VAL A 822 -11.24 22.84 -3.99
N GLU A 823 -10.46 22.52 -2.96
CA GLU A 823 -9.10 23.02 -2.80
C GLU A 823 -8.14 21.90 -2.42
N GLY A 824 -7.12 21.66 -3.24
CA GLY A 824 -6.21 20.51 -3.09
C GLY A 824 -5.29 20.64 -1.88
N PHE A 825 -4.14 21.27 -2.07
CA PHE A 825 -3.19 21.53 -0.99
C PHE A 825 -3.25 22.99 -0.56
N ARG A 826 -3.51 23.23 0.74
CA ARG A 826 -3.61 24.56 1.32
C ARG A 826 -2.56 24.78 2.40
N PHE A 827 -1.65 25.73 2.14
CA PHE A 827 -0.52 26.05 3.02
C PHE A 827 -0.77 27.35 3.80
N GLU A 828 -0.91 27.24 5.12
CA GLU A 828 -1.29 28.35 6.01
C GLU A 828 -0.31 28.53 7.18
N ALA A 829 0.65 27.62 7.33
CA ALA A 829 1.62 27.63 8.43
C ALA A 829 2.55 28.85 8.39
N ALA A 830 2.30 29.79 9.31
CA ALA A 830 3.16 30.94 9.59
C ALA A 830 4.51 30.59 10.22
N ALA A 831 4.62 29.39 10.79
CA ALA A 831 5.87 28.85 11.30
C ALA A 831 6.60 28.04 10.20
N PRO A 832 7.94 27.87 10.31
CA PRO A 832 8.69 27.06 9.36
C PRO A 832 8.11 25.65 9.22
N CYS A 833 7.99 25.21 7.97
CA CYS A 833 7.51 23.88 7.57
C CYS A 833 8.19 23.46 6.27
N ASP A 834 8.31 22.15 6.04
CA ASP A 834 8.91 21.56 4.82
C ASP A 834 8.04 20.39 4.36
N VAL A 835 7.46 20.52 3.18
CA VAL A 835 6.52 19.54 2.62
C VAL A 835 7.03 19.10 1.25
N ASN A 836 7.12 17.78 1.05
CA ASN A 836 7.46 17.21 -0.25
C ASN A 836 6.32 16.30 -0.71
N VAL A 837 5.91 16.44 -1.97
CA VAL A 837 4.81 15.69 -2.57
C VAL A 837 5.32 15.05 -3.86
N ILE A 838 5.23 13.74 -3.97
CA ILE A 838 5.74 12.94 -5.08
C ILE A 838 4.55 12.23 -5.74
N ASN A 839 4.44 12.29 -7.07
CA ASN A 839 3.48 11.48 -7.83
C ASN A 839 2.00 11.71 -7.45
N SER A 840 1.66 12.88 -6.90
CA SER A 840 0.28 13.22 -6.57
C SER A 840 -0.55 13.49 -7.84
N THR A 841 -1.82 13.10 -7.77
CA THR A 841 -2.83 13.39 -8.79
C THR A 841 -4.00 14.08 -8.12
N LEU A 842 -4.43 15.21 -8.69
CA LEU A 842 -5.49 16.06 -8.14
C LEU A 842 -6.55 16.33 -9.20
N ALA A 843 -7.81 16.01 -8.90
CA ALA A 843 -8.98 16.45 -9.66
C ALA A 843 -9.67 17.59 -8.90
N ILE A 844 -9.69 18.79 -9.49
CA ILE A 844 -10.24 19.98 -8.86
C ILE A 844 -11.37 20.52 -9.72
N LEU A 845 -12.61 20.43 -9.24
CA LEU A 845 -13.80 20.79 -10.01
C LEU A 845 -14.24 22.22 -9.74
N ALA A 846 -14.61 22.94 -10.80
CA ALA A 846 -15.13 24.31 -10.76
C ALA A 846 -16.59 24.43 -11.22
N ASP A 847 -17.43 23.49 -10.81
CA ASP A 847 -18.84 23.40 -11.25
C ASP A 847 -19.83 24.01 -10.23
N TYR A 848 -19.32 24.84 -9.31
CA TYR A 848 -20.08 25.39 -8.19
C TYR A 848 -20.40 26.87 -8.41
N ASN A 849 -21.69 27.22 -8.46
CA ASN A 849 -22.11 28.60 -8.68
C ASN A 849 -21.76 29.52 -7.48
N ASP A 850 -21.83 29.01 -6.26
CA ASP A 850 -21.59 29.74 -5.01
C ASP A 850 -20.11 29.76 -4.58
N LEU A 851 -19.30 28.84 -5.09
CA LEU A 851 -17.84 28.78 -4.88
C LEU A 851 -17.03 29.34 -6.06
N THR A 852 -17.64 30.18 -6.91
CA THR A 852 -16.97 30.81 -8.06
C THR A 852 -15.67 31.53 -7.65
N ASN A 853 -14.57 31.28 -8.37
CA ASN A 853 -13.22 31.78 -8.10
C ASN A 853 -12.56 31.23 -6.82
N THR A 854 -13.08 30.16 -6.22
CA THR A 854 -12.53 29.58 -4.99
C THR A 854 -11.93 28.18 -5.17
N THR A 855 -12.07 27.59 -6.36
CA THR A 855 -11.54 26.25 -6.63
C THR A 855 -10.08 26.34 -7.08
N VAL A 856 -9.19 25.70 -6.31
CA VAL A 856 -7.74 25.88 -6.47
C VAL A 856 -6.99 24.56 -6.29
N GLY A 857 -6.08 24.22 -7.21
CA GLY A 857 -5.24 23.05 -7.04
C GLY A 857 -4.29 23.15 -5.86
N ILE A 858 -3.45 24.18 -5.86
CA ILE A 858 -2.46 24.43 -4.80
C ILE A 858 -2.52 25.88 -4.36
N SER A 859 -2.69 26.13 -3.06
CA SER A 859 -2.78 27.48 -2.51
C SER A 859 -1.83 27.70 -1.32
N SER A 860 -1.34 28.92 -1.16
CA SER A 860 -0.72 29.38 0.09
C SER A 860 -1.23 30.74 0.51
N THR A 861 -1.33 30.98 1.82
CA THR A 861 -1.69 32.28 2.37
C THR A 861 -0.47 33.21 2.43
N SER A 862 -0.69 34.51 2.63
CA SER A 862 0.39 35.49 2.87
C SER A 862 1.23 35.18 4.09
N ASP A 863 0.66 34.45 5.04
CA ASP A 863 1.33 34.11 6.28
C ASP A 863 2.26 32.92 6.12
N PHE A 864 2.09 32.08 5.10
CA PHE A 864 2.92 30.90 4.88
C PHE A 864 4.41 31.27 4.73
N GLN A 865 5.26 30.69 5.58
CA GLN A 865 6.72 30.94 5.55
C GLN A 865 7.55 29.70 5.19
N GLY A 866 6.90 28.57 4.95
CA GLY A 866 7.55 27.29 4.70
C GLY A 866 7.97 27.05 3.25
N ARG A 867 8.33 25.79 3.01
CA ARG A 867 8.70 25.25 1.70
C ARG A 867 7.77 24.11 1.32
N ALA A 868 7.30 24.11 0.07
CA ALA A 868 6.62 22.97 -0.54
C ALA A 868 7.28 22.60 -1.88
N ARG A 869 7.49 21.30 -2.13
CA ARG A 869 8.02 20.78 -3.40
C ARG A 869 7.17 19.64 -3.93
N PHE A 870 6.68 19.82 -5.14
CA PHE A 870 5.90 18.85 -5.89
C PHE A 870 6.77 18.25 -6.98
N PHE A 871 6.81 16.93 -7.04
CA PHE A 871 7.58 16.16 -8.00
C PHE A 871 6.65 15.27 -8.80
N ASN A 872 6.71 15.38 -10.13
CA ASN A 872 5.97 14.51 -11.04
C ASN A 872 4.46 14.46 -10.71
N THR A 873 3.79 15.61 -10.79
CA THR A 873 2.38 15.78 -10.38
C THR A 873 1.45 15.84 -11.59
N ALA A 874 0.20 15.42 -11.41
CA ALA A 874 -0.89 15.63 -12.35
C ALA A 874 -2.04 16.43 -11.70
N LEU A 875 -2.59 17.40 -12.43
CA LEU A 875 -3.74 18.20 -12.02
C LEU A 875 -4.78 18.21 -13.16
N PHE A 876 -6.06 18.07 -12.86
CA PHE A 876 -7.11 18.13 -13.88
C PHE A 876 -8.46 18.62 -13.35
N ALA A 877 -9.46 18.66 -14.24
CA ALA A 877 -10.86 19.02 -13.99
C ALA A 877 -11.19 20.52 -13.92
N ARG A 878 -10.33 21.37 -14.50
CA ARG A 878 -10.58 22.80 -14.76
C ARG A 878 -10.93 23.60 -13.51
N PRO A 879 -9.99 23.73 -12.55
CA PRO A 879 -10.17 24.65 -11.43
C PRO A 879 -10.29 26.10 -11.91
N ASP A 880 -10.83 26.97 -11.05
CA ASP A 880 -10.77 28.42 -11.27
C ASP A 880 -9.32 28.89 -11.33
N TRP A 881 -8.42 28.31 -10.52
CA TRP A 881 -6.99 28.58 -10.51
C TRP A 881 -6.17 27.29 -10.37
N ASP A 882 -5.13 27.11 -11.18
CA ASP A 882 -4.24 25.97 -11.00
C ASP A 882 -3.43 26.12 -9.69
N PHE A 883 -2.99 27.35 -9.40
CA PHE A 883 -2.33 27.69 -8.15
C PHE A 883 -2.47 29.16 -7.75
N ILE A 884 -2.53 29.41 -6.44
CA ILE A 884 -2.48 30.73 -5.81
C ILE A 884 -1.36 30.75 -4.76
N ILE A 885 -0.29 31.50 -5.01
CA ILE A 885 0.86 31.58 -4.11
C ILE A 885 0.83 32.92 -3.37
N GLY A 886 0.33 32.90 -2.13
CA GLY A 886 0.30 34.07 -1.24
C GLY A 886 1.59 34.26 -0.45
N GLY A 887 2.32 33.19 -0.16
CA GLY A 887 3.52 33.19 0.67
C GLY A 887 4.38 31.95 0.48
N GLY A 888 5.52 31.90 1.18
CA GLY A 888 6.44 30.77 1.22
C GLY A 888 7.22 30.51 -0.07
N ASP A 889 7.78 29.31 -0.18
CA ASP A 889 8.60 28.86 -1.29
C ASP A 889 8.02 27.57 -1.88
N ILE A 890 7.32 27.69 -3.01
CA ILE A 890 6.56 26.60 -3.61
C ILE A 890 7.15 26.24 -4.96
N GLY A 891 7.41 24.95 -5.18
CA GLY A 891 8.04 24.46 -6.41
C GLY A 891 7.39 23.23 -6.99
N PHE A 892 7.39 23.14 -8.31
CA PHE A 892 6.91 22.04 -9.13
C PHE A 892 8.02 21.62 -10.09
N ASP A 893 8.60 20.46 -9.81
CA ASP A 893 9.53 19.78 -10.70
C ASP A 893 8.72 18.73 -11.45
N LEU A 894 8.34 19.05 -12.69
CA LEU A 894 7.50 18.24 -13.58
C LEU A 894 6.03 18.15 -13.15
N ILE A 895 5.16 18.84 -13.88
CA ILE A 895 3.70 18.78 -13.67
C ILE A 895 2.94 18.75 -15.02
N HIS A 896 1.91 17.90 -15.10
CA HIS A 896 0.96 17.88 -16.21
C HIS A 896 -0.39 18.42 -15.75
N MET A 897 -1.02 19.26 -16.58
CA MET A 897 -2.33 19.84 -16.29
C MET A 897 -3.30 19.57 -17.45
N PHE A 898 -4.26 18.68 -17.24
CA PHE A 898 -5.28 18.33 -18.22
C PHE A 898 -6.58 19.08 -17.94
N ASP A 899 -7.11 19.81 -18.92
CA ASP A 899 -8.19 20.78 -18.68
C ASP A 899 -7.82 21.75 -17.56
N HIS A 900 -6.76 22.53 -17.80
CA HIS A 900 -6.24 23.50 -16.85
C HIS A 900 -7.13 24.74 -16.67
N SER A 901 -6.86 25.54 -15.63
CA SER A 901 -7.56 26.81 -15.40
C SER A 901 -7.42 27.82 -16.55
N ILE A 902 -8.51 28.52 -16.90
CA ILE A 902 -8.48 29.65 -17.84
C ILE A 902 -7.72 30.85 -17.26
N ASN A 903 -7.79 31.05 -15.93
CA ASN A 903 -7.10 32.13 -15.25
C ASN A 903 -5.59 31.85 -15.10
N GLY A 904 -5.22 30.56 -15.07
CA GLY A 904 -3.85 30.08 -14.93
C GLY A 904 -3.37 30.16 -13.47
N GLY A 905 -2.26 30.89 -13.26
CA GLY A 905 -1.60 30.96 -11.95
C GLY A 905 -1.50 32.38 -11.39
N TRP A 906 -1.69 32.52 -10.08
CA TRP A 906 -1.59 33.79 -9.36
C TRP A 906 -0.52 33.75 -8.28
N VAL A 907 0.40 34.72 -8.27
CA VAL A 907 1.47 34.85 -7.28
C VAL A 907 1.38 36.24 -6.67
N SER A 908 0.82 36.33 -5.47
CA SER A 908 0.65 37.58 -4.72
C SER A 908 1.69 37.79 -3.62
N GLY A 909 2.44 36.75 -3.29
CA GLY A 909 3.61 36.77 -2.40
C GLY A 909 4.44 35.51 -2.59
N GLY A 910 5.51 35.33 -1.82
CA GLY A 910 6.33 34.11 -1.88
C GLY A 910 7.14 33.93 -3.17
N THR A 911 7.70 32.74 -3.35
CA THR A 911 8.53 32.33 -4.50
C THR A 911 7.90 31.12 -5.20
N LEU A 912 7.84 31.15 -6.53
CA LEU A 912 7.32 30.06 -7.37
C LEU A 912 8.44 29.45 -8.21
N HIS A 913 8.61 28.13 -8.15
CA HIS A 913 9.39 27.36 -9.12
C HIS A 913 8.44 26.50 -9.96
N LEU A 914 8.29 26.78 -11.25
CA LEU A 914 7.47 26.00 -12.16
C LEU A 914 8.36 25.50 -13.30
N VAL A 915 8.75 24.23 -13.22
CA VAL A 915 9.75 23.63 -14.10
C VAL A 915 9.14 22.44 -14.83
N ASN A 916 9.29 22.43 -16.16
CA ASN A 916 8.79 21.36 -17.02
C ASN A 916 7.27 21.13 -16.85
N LYS A 917 6.49 22.21 -16.84
CA LYS A 917 5.03 22.15 -16.87
C LYS A 917 4.54 21.85 -18.29
N SER A 918 3.57 20.95 -18.45
CA SER A 918 2.78 20.89 -19.67
C SER A 918 1.29 20.98 -19.37
N SER A 919 0.52 21.59 -20.28
CA SER A 919 -0.93 21.67 -20.13
C SER A 919 -1.73 21.59 -21.42
N TRP A 920 -2.96 21.11 -21.36
CA TRP A 920 -3.91 21.00 -22.47
C TRP A 920 -5.32 21.43 -22.04
N LEU A 921 -6.13 21.92 -22.99
CA LEU A 921 -7.57 22.19 -22.82
C LEU A 921 -8.32 21.33 -23.83
N ALA A 922 -8.89 20.22 -23.38
CA ALA A 922 -9.60 19.28 -24.23
C ALA A 922 -11.07 19.69 -24.43
N TYR A 923 -11.74 20.19 -23.40
CA TYR A 923 -13.20 20.34 -23.40
C TYR A 923 -13.71 21.51 -24.27
N ASP A 924 -13.29 22.75 -24.00
CA ASP A 924 -13.78 23.93 -24.75
C ASP A 924 -12.95 24.30 -25.98
N GLN A 925 -11.74 23.73 -26.07
CA GLN A 925 -10.76 23.97 -27.14
C GLN A 925 -10.51 25.46 -27.45
N SER A 926 -10.70 26.35 -26.47
CA SER A 926 -10.47 27.79 -26.61
C SER A 926 -8.99 28.16 -26.60
N PHE A 927 -8.18 27.33 -25.94
CA PHE A 927 -6.72 27.43 -25.83
C PHE A 927 -6.19 28.87 -25.60
N PRO A 928 -6.63 29.63 -24.58
CA PRO A 928 -5.99 30.89 -24.25
C PRO A 928 -4.49 30.70 -23.98
N VAL A 929 -3.74 31.80 -24.10
CA VAL A 929 -2.36 31.83 -23.60
C VAL A 929 -2.42 31.57 -22.09
N TYR A 930 -1.68 30.59 -21.59
CA TYR A 930 -1.66 30.27 -20.18
C TYR A 930 -0.94 31.38 -19.40
N GLN A 931 -1.67 32.07 -18.51
CA GLN A 931 -1.15 33.24 -17.81
C GLN A 931 -0.59 32.89 -16.43
N ILE A 932 0.51 33.53 -16.06
CA ILE A 932 1.05 33.53 -14.70
C ILE A 932 1.28 34.98 -14.28
N TYR A 933 0.60 35.40 -13.22
CA TYR A 933 0.63 36.77 -12.73
C TYR A 933 1.45 36.86 -11.45
N PHE A 934 2.55 37.60 -11.48
CA PHE A 934 3.28 38.04 -10.29
C PHE A 934 2.86 39.47 -9.98
N THR A 935 2.12 39.66 -8.88
CA THR A 935 1.61 40.98 -8.47
C THR A 935 2.72 41.83 -7.86
N ALA A 936 2.40 43.08 -7.49
CA ALA A 936 3.32 43.98 -6.78
C ALA A 936 3.84 43.41 -5.44
N GLY A 937 3.09 42.51 -4.80
CA GLY A 937 3.48 41.85 -3.54
C GLY A 937 4.30 40.57 -3.71
N ALA A 938 4.45 40.07 -4.95
CA ALA A 938 5.13 38.81 -5.23
C ALA A 938 6.62 38.83 -4.86
N GLY A 939 7.19 37.67 -4.52
CA GLY A 939 8.62 37.49 -4.27
C GLY A 939 8.98 37.22 -2.81
N THR A 940 10.13 36.58 -2.59
CA THR A 940 10.77 36.45 -1.28
C THR A 940 12.20 37.02 -1.36
N PRO A 941 12.63 37.90 -0.45
CA PRO A 941 13.99 38.45 -0.47
C PRO A 941 15.06 37.35 -0.53
N GLY A 942 16.01 37.49 -1.47
CA GLY A 942 17.12 36.54 -1.67
C GLY A 942 16.77 35.26 -2.44
N LYS A 943 15.48 35.04 -2.80
CA LYS A 943 15.04 33.91 -3.62
C LYS A 943 14.70 34.36 -5.05
N ILE A 944 14.60 33.40 -5.96
CA ILE A 944 14.28 33.61 -7.37
C ILE A 944 13.09 32.72 -7.74
N SER A 945 12.10 33.28 -8.43
CA SER A 945 11.05 32.46 -9.04
C SER A 945 11.49 31.95 -10.42
N GLU A 946 11.11 30.73 -10.78
CA GLU A 946 11.41 30.10 -12.08
C GLU A 946 10.13 29.73 -12.83
N VAL A 947 10.10 29.96 -14.15
CA VAL A 947 9.09 29.44 -15.07
C VAL A 947 9.80 28.95 -16.32
N ILE A 948 10.21 27.68 -16.31
CA ILE A 948 11.20 27.14 -17.27
C ILE A 948 10.63 25.92 -17.99
N GLY A 949 10.75 25.91 -19.31
CA GLY A 949 10.38 24.74 -20.11
C GLY A 949 8.88 24.44 -20.10
N CYS A 950 8.04 25.45 -19.87
CA CYS A 950 6.60 25.26 -19.73
C CYS A 950 5.89 25.31 -21.09
N SER A 951 4.88 24.46 -21.27
CA SER A 951 4.12 24.37 -22.52
C SER A 951 2.60 24.38 -22.31
N ALA A 952 1.90 25.02 -23.24
CA ALA A 952 0.45 25.08 -23.31
C ALA A 952 0.01 25.25 -24.77
N GLY A 953 -1.30 25.11 -25.05
CA GLY A 953 -1.88 25.25 -26.40
C GLY A 953 -1.31 26.47 -27.15
N ASN A 954 -1.61 27.68 -26.68
CA ASN A 954 -1.07 28.93 -27.24
C ASN A 954 0.13 29.51 -26.47
N GLY A 955 0.80 28.68 -25.67
CA GLY A 955 2.02 29.05 -24.94
C GLY A 955 1.74 29.58 -23.55
N VAL A 956 2.83 29.88 -22.83
CA VAL A 956 2.82 30.32 -21.43
C VAL A 956 3.40 31.73 -21.35
N GLN A 957 2.68 32.63 -20.69
CA GLN A 957 3.07 34.03 -20.52
C GLN A 957 3.23 34.36 -19.04
N VAL A 958 4.32 35.06 -18.73
CA VAL A 958 4.63 35.55 -17.39
C VAL A 958 4.47 37.06 -17.38
N ASN A 959 3.61 37.56 -16.49
CA ASN A 959 3.42 38.98 -16.26
C ASN A 959 3.95 39.31 -14.87
N ASN A 960 5.01 40.12 -14.79
CA ASN A 960 5.62 40.49 -13.52
C ASN A 960 5.47 41.99 -13.25
N SER A 961 4.64 42.32 -12.27
CA SER A 961 4.42 43.70 -11.81
C SER A 961 5.34 44.10 -10.66
N ASN A 962 6.13 43.18 -10.10
CA ASN A 962 7.14 43.49 -9.08
C ASN A 962 8.57 43.35 -9.63
N PRO A 963 9.26 44.46 -9.99
CA PRO A 963 10.62 44.40 -10.51
C PRO A 963 11.65 43.92 -9.47
N ALA A 964 11.33 43.97 -8.16
CA ALA A 964 12.20 43.44 -7.11
C ALA A 964 12.14 41.91 -7.03
N ASN A 965 11.06 41.28 -7.49
CA ASN A 965 10.96 39.84 -7.64
C ASN A 965 11.59 39.42 -8.97
N VAL A 966 12.77 38.82 -8.92
CA VAL A 966 13.41 38.31 -10.13
C VAL A 966 12.74 37.01 -10.54
N VAL A 967 11.99 37.07 -11.64
CA VAL A 967 11.39 35.90 -12.27
C VAL A 967 12.22 35.47 -13.48
N LYS A 968 12.71 34.24 -13.41
CA LYS A 968 13.52 33.57 -14.41
C LYS A 968 12.61 32.76 -15.32
N ALA A 969 12.23 33.36 -16.46
CA ALA A 969 11.32 32.74 -17.42
C ALA A 969 11.97 32.57 -18.80
N TRP A 970 12.10 31.33 -19.28
CA TRP A 970 12.60 31.02 -20.62
C TRP A 970 12.12 29.67 -21.12
N VAL A 971 12.18 29.52 -22.45
CA VAL A 971 11.76 28.31 -23.16
C VAL A 971 10.33 27.91 -22.78
N ASN A 972 9.47 28.92 -22.66
CA ASN A 972 8.04 28.76 -22.54
C ASN A 972 7.46 28.81 -23.95
N PHE A 973 6.84 27.72 -24.41
CA PHE A 973 6.53 27.56 -25.83
C PHE A 973 5.08 27.16 -26.08
N PRO A 974 4.48 27.72 -27.14
CA PRO A 974 3.20 27.25 -27.64
C PRO A 974 3.35 25.88 -28.31
N LEU A 975 2.31 25.09 -28.13
CA LEU A 975 2.10 23.87 -28.88
C LEU A 975 1.47 24.27 -30.23
N LEU A 976 0.24 24.79 -30.26
CA LEU A 976 -0.54 25.10 -31.48
C LEU A 976 0.24 25.91 -32.53
N THR A 977 1.05 26.87 -32.09
CA THR A 977 1.95 27.59 -32.97
C THR A 977 3.37 27.07 -32.79
N ALA A 978 4.12 26.96 -33.90
CA ALA A 978 5.51 26.52 -33.89
C ALA A 978 6.48 27.69 -34.19
N PRO A 979 6.52 28.80 -33.41
CA PRO A 979 7.51 29.84 -33.60
C PRO A 979 8.91 29.28 -33.43
N LEU A 980 9.85 29.85 -34.18
CA LEU A 980 11.27 29.62 -33.99
C LEU A 980 11.69 30.21 -32.64
N ILE A 981 12.26 29.36 -31.78
CA ILE A 981 12.86 29.78 -30.51
C ILE A 981 14.37 29.68 -30.69
N PRO A 982 15.13 30.78 -30.49
CA PRO A 982 16.58 30.76 -30.63
C PRO A 982 17.22 29.72 -29.72
N THR A 983 18.23 29.03 -30.25
CA THR A 983 19.08 28.15 -29.44
C THR A 983 19.93 29.00 -28.49
N TYR A 984 20.03 28.56 -27.23
CA TYR A 984 20.96 29.14 -26.26
C TYR A 984 22.06 28.12 -25.96
N GLU A 985 23.27 28.38 -26.44
CA GLU A 985 24.44 27.56 -26.10
C GLU A 985 25.03 28.04 -24.78
N LEU A 986 25.15 27.14 -23.81
CA LEU A 986 25.87 27.46 -22.58
C LEU A 986 27.37 27.47 -22.86
N SER A 987 28.02 28.62 -22.65
CA SER A 987 29.47 28.65 -22.45
C SER A 987 29.79 28.36 -20.98
N GLN A 988 30.94 27.74 -20.71
CA GLN A 988 31.35 27.52 -19.33
C GLN A 988 31.41 28.87 -18.59
N PRO A 989 30.65 29.05 -17.49
CA PRO A 989 30.63 30.33 -16.81
C PRO A 989 31.99 30.66 -16.22
N GLN A 990 32.42 31.91 -16.37
CA GLN A 990 33.58 32.41 -15.65
C GLN A 990 33.21 32.52 -14.17
N LEU A 991 33.89 31.75 -13.32
CA LEU A 991 33.82 31.92 -11.88
C LEU A 991 34.65 33.16 -11.49
N LEU A 992 33.97 34.18 -11.00
CA LEU A 992 34.59 35.39 -10.48
C LEU A 992 34.89 35.21 -8.99
N SER A 993 35.89 35.90 -8.48
CA SER A 993 36.21 35.92 -7.06
C SER A 993 36.62 37.32 -6.61
N SER A 994 36.15 37.76 -5.44
CA SER A 994 36.55 39.02 -4.83
C SER A 994 36.73 38.89 -3.31
N TRP A 995 37.71 39.61 -2.77
CA TRP A 995 37.93 39.71 -1.33
C TRP A 995 37.09 40.84 -0.73
N ASP A 996 36.61 40.66 0.51
CA ASP A 996 36.09 41.78 1.28
C ASP A 996 37.22 42.77 1.64
N ALA A 997 36.85 44.00 2.01
CA ALA A 997 37.82 45.07 2.28
C ALA A 997 38.78 44.75 3.45
N ALA A 998 38.39 43.82 4.33
CA ALA A 998 39.20 43.38 5.46
C ALA A 998 40.07 42.15 5.15
N GLY A 999 39.96 41.55 3.95
CA GLY A 999 40.65 40.32 3.56
C GLY A 999 40.22 39.08 4.36
N ARG A 1000 39.08 39.15 5.05
CA ARG A 1000 38.56 38.09 5.93
C ARG A 1000 37.62 37.14 5.21
N ASN A 1001 37.07 37.52 4.06
CA ASN A 1001 36.12 36.72 3.30
C ASN A 1001 36.42 36.74 1.80
N LEU A 1002 36.32 35.59 1.15
CA LEU A 1002 36.39 35.41 -0.29
C LEU A 1002 35.00 35.13 -0.85
N THR A 1003 34.52 35.98 -1.74
CA THR A 1003 33.24 35.82 -2.42
C THR A 1003 33.46 35.32 -3.83
N PHE A 1004 32.90 34.17 -4.16
CA PHE A 1004 32.77 33.63 -5.50
C PHE A 1004 31.47 34.11 -6.13
N SER A 1005 31.47 34.49 -7.41
CA SER A 1005 30.24 34.83 -8.12
C SER A 1005 30.21 34.37 -9.58
N TRP A 1006 29.01 34.16 -10.12
CA TRP A 1006 28.78 33.82 -11.52
C TRP A 1006 27.44 34.35 -12.03
N PRO A 1007 27.26 34.46 -13.37
CA PRO A 1007 26.05 35.02 -13.94
C PRO A 1007 24.78 34.29 -13.50
N GLY A 1008 23.72 35.08 -13.30
CA GLY A 1008 22.44 34.58 -12.83
C GLY A 1008 21.53 33.93 -13.88
N ASP A 1009 21.79 34.21 -15.15
CA ASP A 1009 20.99 33.77 -16.29
C ASP A 1009 21.32 32.35 -16.76
N ILE A 1010 22.42 31.77 -16.31
CA ILE A 1010 22.83 30.41 -16.69
C ILE A 1010 22.16 29.30 -15.88
N GLY A 1011 21.36 29.66 -14.86
CA GLY A 1011 20.75 28.71 -13.94
C GLY A 1011 21.57 28.48 -12.67
N TYR A 1012 21.14 27.52 -11.85
CA TYR A 1012 21.81 27.18 -10.59
C TYR A 1012 23.01 26.26 -10.81
N PHE A 1013 24.16 26.63 -10.26
CA PHE A 1013 25.41 25.87 -10.27
C PHE A 1013 25.91 25.68 -8.84
N GLY A 1014 26.52 24.51 -8.56
CA GLY A 1014 27.20 24.28 -7.29
C GLY A 1014 28.64 24.75 -7.34
N LEU A 1015 29.12 25.35 -6.26
CA LEU A 1015 30.55 25.61 -6.05
C LEU A 1015 31.18 24.37 -5.40
N TYR A 1016 32.25 23.88 -6.00
CA TYR A 1016 33.01 22.73 -5.50
C TYR A 1016 34.44 23.13 -5.21
N GLU A 1017 35.00 22.56 -4.16
CA GLU A 1017 36.37 22.79 -3.72
C GLU A 1017 37.22 21.51 -3.70
N THR A 1018 38.53 21.67 -3.78
CA THR A 1018 39.52 20.61 -3.53
C THR A 1018 40.82 21.23 -3.02
N THR A 1019 41.62 20.47 -2.29
CA THR A 1019 42.96 20.90 -1.84
C THR A 1019 44.06 20.53 -2.83
N ASN A 1020 43.77 19.68 -3.82
CA ASN A 1020 44.72 19.22 -4.83
C ASN A 1020 44.04 18.98 -6.18
N VAL A 1021 44.64 19.47 -7.26
CA VAL A 1021 44.15 19.31 -8.64
C VAL A 1021 44.88 18.21 -9.42
N THR A 1022 45.87 17.54 -8.81
CA THR A 1022 46.56 16.40 -9.41
C THR A 1022 45.63 15.19 -9.46
N PRO A 1023 45.38 14.59 -10.66
CA PRO A 1023 44.48 13.44 -10.79
C PRO A 1023 44.97 12.18 -10.02
N PRO A 1024 44.05 11.42 -9.40
CA PRO A 1024 42.62 11.67 -9.28
C PRO A 1024 42.33 12.73 -8.19
N ALA A 1025 41.78 13.87 -8.60
CA ALA A 1025 41.39 14.95 -7.69
C ALA A 1025 39.95 14.73 -7.21
N THR A 1026 39.76 14.60 -5.90
CA THR A 1026 38.45 14.55 -5.27
C THR A 1026 37.93 15.97 -5.05
N TRP A 1027 36.76 16.27 -5.60
CA TRP A 1027 36.09 17.57 -5.45
C TRP A 1027 34.85 17.42 -4.58
N THR A 1028 34.72 18.25 -3.56
CA THR A 1028 33.59 18.26 -2.63
C THR A 1028 32.78 19.54 -2.82
N ALA A 1029 31.45 19.48 -2.68
CA ALA A 1029 30.64 20.70 -2.71
C ALA A 1029 31.00 21.58 -1.51
N THR A 1030 31.03 22.89 -1.70
CA THR A 1030 31.24 23.83 -0.59
C THR A 1030 30.04 23.78 0.35
N VAL A 1031 30.28 23.93 1.65
CA VAL A 1031 29.24 23.83 2.71
C VAL A 1031 28.16 24.92 2.58
N LYS A 1032 28.43 26.03 1.87
CA LYS A 1032 27.53 27.17 1.76
C LYS A 1032 26.77 27.17 0.43
N THR A 1033 25.44 27.25 0.52
CA THR A 1033 24.53 27.41 -0.63
C THR A 1033 24.74 28.79 -1.29
N PRO A 1034 24.71 28.88 -2.63
CA PRO A 1034 24.80 30.16 -3.33
C PRO A 1034 23.57 31.06 -3.10
N ASP A 1035 23.83 32.33 -2.81
CA ASP A 1035 22.82 33.40 -2.71
C ASP A 1035 22.66 34.11 -4.05
N TYR A 1036 21.44 34.53 -4.41
CA TYR A 1036 21.22 35.33 -5.62
C TYR A 1036 21.09 36.81 -5.31
N LEU A 1037 22.08 37.61 -5.74
CA LEU A 1037 22.15 39.04 -5.45
C LEU A 1037 22.69 39.82 -6.65
N ASN A 1038 21.97 40.89 -7.04
CA ASN A 1038 22.34 41.81 -8.13
C ASN A 1038 22.62 41.10 -9.46
N GLY A 1039 21.77 40.14 -9.84
CA GLY A 1039 21.89 39.42 -11.11
C GLY A 1039 22.99 38.36 -11.15
N GLN A 1040 23.63 38.07 -10.01
CA GLN A 1040 24.67 37.05 -9.89
C GLN A 1040 24.38 36.10 -8.74
N TRP A 1041 24.75 34.85 -8.93
CA TRP A 1041 24.90 33.90 -7.84
C TRP A 1041 26.19 34.18 -7.09
N LYS A 1042 26.19 34.03 -5.76
CA LYS A 1042 27.32 34.35 -4.89
C LYS A 1042 27.49 33.33 -3.78
N VAL A 1043 28.72 32.93 -3.50
CA VAL A 1043 29.08 32.16 -2.30
C VAL A 1043 30.21 32.89 -1.59
N THR A 1044 30.00 33.31 -0.35
CA THR A 1044 31.04 33.95 0.47
C THR A 1044 31.55 32.98 1.53
N LEU A 1045 32.84 32.65 1.44
CA LEU A 1045 33.56 31.78 2.37
C LEU A 1045 34.55 32.60 3.23
N PRO A 1046 34.79 32.22 4.49
CA PRO A 1046 35.83 32.85 5.30
C PRO A 1046 37.23 32.55 4.74
N ALA A 1047 38.16 33.48 4.93
CA ALA A 1047 39.56 33.30 4.59
C ALA A 1047 40.15 32.14 5.40
N ALA A 1048 40.74 31.15 4.72
CA ALA A 1048 41.45 30.05 5.36
C ALA A 1048 42.97 30.16 5.12
N ASN A 1049 43.77 29.70 6.07
CA ASN A 1049 45.24 29.65 5.95
C ASN A 1049 45.75 28.48 5.09
N SER A 1050 44.85 27.72 4.44
CA SER A 1050 45.15 26.58 3.59
C SER A 1050 44.83 26.89 2.11
N ARG A 1051 45.57 26.24 1.21
CA ARG A 1051 45.33 26.35 -0.24
C ARG A 1051 44.06 25.57 -0.62
N GLY A 1052 43.12 26.23 -1.28
CA GLY A 1052 41.93 25.63 -1.87
C GLY A 1052 41.79 26.00 -3.35
N PHE A 1053 41.33 25.05 -4.16
CA PHE A 1053 40.97 25.24 -5.57
C PHE A 1053 39.46 25.12 -5.69
N TYR A 1054 38.86 25.97 -6.51
CA TYR A 1054 37.41 26.05 -6.66
C TYR A 1054 37.00 25.91 -8.13
N ARG A 1055 35.87 25.26 -8.37
CA ARG A 1055 35.25 25.21 -9.69
C ARG A 1055 33.74 25.24 -9.57
N LEU A 1056 33.09 25.78 -10.61
CA LEU A 1056 31.68 25.52 -10.82
C LEU A 1056 31.52 24.16 -11.45
N LYS A 1057 30.58 23.39 -10.91
CA LYS A 1057 30.10 22.19 -11.55
C LYS A 1057 28.59 22.39 -11.70
N ALA A 1058 28.06 21.97 -12.85
CA ALA A 1058 26.67 21.55 -12.90
C ALA A 1058 26.50 20.58 -11.70
N PRO A 1059 25.61 20.86 -10.72
CA PRO A 1059 25.46 19.99 -9.56
C PRO A 1059 25.29 18.54 -10.00
#